data_AF-A0A3M2G2W9-F1
#
_entry.id   AF-A0A3M2G2W9-F1
#
_cell.length_a   1.000
_cell.length_b   1.000
_cell.length_c   1.000
_cell.angle_alpha   90.00
_cell.angle_beta   90.00
_cell.angle_gamma   90.00
#
_symmetry.space_group_name_H-M   'P 1'
#
loop_
_entity.id
_entity.type
_entity.pdbx_description
1 polymer ?
#
loop_
_entity_poly.entity_id
_entity_poly.type
_entity_poly.pdbx_seq_one_letter_code
_entity_poly.pdbx_strand_id
1 'polypeptide(L)'
;MYRHRLLVITILTILLLPSLSFATHPVVESCRNAAFEYSLLEDLDEPALAEKLQQEPENAFVYFRLAALKDARNDTARTEFYFQRARTLAGDDIGKHWVIAQGFLDLGYWRYADAEQTLDKIYDLKLDLGGEVLPLIPHALLSRAYTMLRSAKSSADFYHVQTLFETAIRLDPTLLSPRFSLLWVAFKRLDFHGVSKEAKHLYTIFQNSIYHQFLLWLNLYHLVFAILYLTLITFVFFLLGKYYPKTFHRILEILPKGMPTPVKFGVGSAITGLPLILFIGLDIIWLALLAIVAVWIYLKPFERNSAILLVVFGLCTPFISQYVGEWLSVPFNAKSKFAIVNQAIESSWDPDLASEIQDRLETYPDDKDYLFSLAVLYKRKGDLEIARRIYERLANSYQESVFFNNLGNVYFLLGREKDAYDMYNYAIHLATTNEFRDIAEPYYNLNEYHNEQFDLTQSMEARRRAGEIDPSLLDRFREIRKPENHNRYLADMYFQPEHMRDLVSASFVEGVRGQQATGFWTAGIISGFSAESLMGPGVALVIIFLLYVLVFRRQKELGSPDMECSVCQAPITKKSRRMMKSEILCPSCYGILSGVRRPGMQQHLREKLVRTAEKKRLLITRVFSLFPGGGHIFRGYLGMGLFSIGFTYVGILLWYNNGVFVPQMPHLNYGDYPDSIRLAMLGVIWGIFYITVFHNATKIRPQPLKKETVVEEESYLGLDEE
;
A
#
# COMPACT_ATOMS: atom_id res chain seq x y z
N MET A 1 27.62 -25.48 7.03
CA MET A 1 27.46 -26.11 5.70
C MET A 1 26.10 -25.89 5.04
N TYR A 2 24.95 -26.11 5.69
CA TYR A 2 23.62 -25.86 5.06
C TYR A 2 23.25 -24.38 4.80
N ARG A 3 23.89 -23.41 5.50
CA ARG A 3 23.59 -21.96 5.34
C ARG A 3 24.18 -21.32 4.08
N HIS A 4 25.36 -21.75 3.62
CA HIS A 4 26.00 -21.20 2.40
C HIS A 4 25.25 -21.61 1.12
N ARG A 5 24.77 -22.86 1.04
CA ARG A 5 23.97 -23.35 -0.10
C ARG A 5 22.67 -22.56 -0.30
N LEU A 6 21.97 -22.17 0.78
CA LEU A 6 20.73 -21.41 0.64
C LEU A 6 20.95 -19.98 0.11
N LEU A 7 22.09 -19.34 0.42
CA LEU A 7 22.34 -17.95 0.05
C LEU A 7 22.81 -17.79 -1.40
N VAL A 8 23.69 -18.68 -1.87
CA VAL A 8 24.07 -18.80 -3.29
C VAL A 8 22.85 -19.17 -4.13
N ILE A 9 21.98 -20.06 -3.63
CA ILE A 9 20.68 -20.33 -4.25
C ILE A 9 19.78 -19.09 -4.21
N THR A 10 19.73 -18.29 -3.14
CA THR A 10 18.89 -17.08 -3.08
C THR A 10 19.36 -16.01 -4.06
N ILE A 11 20.67 -15.80 -4.18
CA ILE A 11 21.28 -14.91 -5.16
C ILE A 11 21.04 -15.43 -6.58
N LEU A 12 21.26 -16.71 -6.86
CA LEU A 12 20.93 -17.33 -8.16
C LEU A 12 19.43 -17.28 -8.47
N THR A 13 18.54 -17.44 -7.48
CA THR A 13 17.08 -17.44 -7.71
C THR A 13 16.55 -16.02 -7.95
N ILE A 14 17.14 -15.00 -7.32
CA ILE A 14 16.86 -13.58 -7.60
C ILE A 14 17.45 -13.17 -8.96
N LEU A 15 18.63 -13.70 -9.33
CA LEU A 15 19.33 -13.38 -10.58
C LEU A 15 18.86 -14.18 -11.81
N LEU A 16 18.13 -15.29 -11.62
CA LEU A 16 17.55 -16.11 -12.70
C LEU A 16 16.11 -15.72 -13.05
N LEU A 17 15.56 -14.63 -12.49
CA LEU A 17 14.25 -14.10 -12.88
C LEU A 17 14.42 -13.17 -14.10
N PRO A 18 14.06 -13.60 -15.33
CA PRO A 18 14.21 -12.80 -16.55
C PRO A 18 13.28 -11.58 -16.63
N SER A 19 12.50 -11.31 -15.59
CA SER A 19 11.47 -10.26 -15.54
C SER A 19 11.87 -9.01 -14.77
N LEU A 20 13.09 -8.93 -14.23
CA LEU A 20 13.57 -7.73 -13.55
C LEU A 20 14.17 -6.78 -14.58
N SER A 21 13.66 -5.53 -14.63
CA SER A 21 14.17 -4.42 -15.45
C SER A 21 15.63 -4.02 -15.16
N PHE A 22 16.32 -4.76 -14.28
CA PHE A 22 17.69 -4.51 -13.82
C PHE A 22 18.67 -5.64 -14.21
N ALA A 23 18.24 -6.65 -14.97
CA ALA A 23 19.05 -7.85 -15.26
C ALA A 23 20.38 -7.57 -15.99
N THR A 24 20.49 -6.40 -16.62
CA THR A 24 21.60 -5.93 -17.44
C THR A 24 22.28 -4.67 -16.87
N HIS A 25 21.81 -4.13 -15.74
CA HIS A 25 22.45 -2.97 -15.10
C HIS A 25 23.90 -3.32 -14.69
N PRO A 26 24.91 -2.44 -14.94
CA PRO A 26 26.32 -2.78 -14.74
C PRO A 26 26.66 -3.29 -13.33
N VAL A 27 26.08 -2.68 -12.29
CA VAL A 27 26.24 -3.13 -10.89
C VAL A 27 25.66 -4.53 -10.66
N VAL A 28 24.52 -4.85 -11.28
CA VAL A 28 23.88 -6.16 -11.14
C VAL A 28 24.69 -7.24 -11.84
N GLU A 29 25.18 -6.94 -13.04
CA GLU A 29 26.08 -7.82 -13.78
C GLU A 29 27.40 -8.06 -13.03
N SER A 30 28.01 -6.99 -12.50
CA SER A 30 29.20 -7.08 -11.65
C SER A 30 28.95 -7.96 -10.42
N CYS A 31 27.84 -7.76 -9.70
CA CYS A 31 27.45 -8.63 -8.58
C CYS A 31 27.28 -10.10 -9.00
N ARG A 32 26.64 -10.35 -10.14
CA ARG A 32 26.40 -11.71 -10.68
C ARG A 32 27.72 -12.40 -11.02
N ASN A 33 28.61 -11.71 -11.72
CA ASN A 33 29.91 -12.26 -12.15
C ASN A 33 30.80 -12.54 -10.92
N ALA A 34 30.86 -11.60 -9.98
CA ALA A 34 31.57 -11.76 -8.72
C ALA A 34 31.06 -12.96 -7.89
N ALA A 35 29.73 -13.11 -7.79
CA ALA A 35 29.13 -14.22 -7.04
C ALA A 35 29.42 -15.58 -7.72
N PHE A 36 29.36 -15.64 -9.05
CA PHE A 36 29.72 -16.84 -9.81
C PHE A 36 31.18 -17.21 -9.59
N GLU A 37 32.11 -16.26 -9.72
CA GLU A 37 33.55 -16.48 -9.52
C GLU A 37 33.85 -17.01 -8.11
N TYR A 38 33.25 -16.41 -7.08
CA TYR A 38 33.39 -16.87 -5.70
C TYR A 38 32.84 -18.28 -5.46
N SER A 39 31.71 -18.63 -6.11
CA SER A 39 31.08 -19.94 -5.95
C SER A 39 31.98 -21.09 -6.41
N LEU A 40 32.85 -20.87 -7.41
CA LEU A 40 33.82 -21.84 -7.90
C LEU A 40 34.92 -22.17 -6.88
N LEU A 41 35.03 -21.40 -5.80
CA LEU A 41 36.03 -21.54 -4.75
C LEU A 41 35.44 -22.11 -3.44
N GLU A 42 34.12 -22.31 -3.35
CA GLU A 42 33.48 -22.66 -2.08
C GLU A 42 33.91 -24.01 -1.52
N ASP A 43 34.07 -25.00 -2.39
CA ASP A 43 34.38 -26.40 -2.04
C ASP A 43 35.90 -26.71 -2.02
N LEU A 44 36.76 -25.73 -2.31
CA LEU A 44 38.20 -25.92 -2.33
C LEU A 44 38.81 -25.86 -0.92
N ASP A 45 39.76 -26.74 -0.65
CA ASP A 45 40.54 -26.75 0.59
C ASP A 45 41.77 -25.83 0.50
N GLU A 46 42.49 -25.67 1.61
CA GLU A 46 43.62 -24.74 1.69
C GLU A 46 44.77 -25.07 0.70
N PRO A 47 45.19 -26.34 0.51
CA PRO A 47 46.16 -26.69 -0.54
C PRO A 47 45.67 -26.34 -1.95
N ALA A 48 44.43 -26.68 -2.30
CA ALA A 48 43.88 -26.36 -3.61
C ALA A 48 43.76 -24.85 -3.84
N LEU A 49 43.38 -24.09 -2.82
CA LEU A 49 43.36 -22.63 -2.88
C LEU A 49 44.76 -22.02 -2.97
N ALA A 50 45.77 -22.62 -2.33
CA ALA A 50 47.17 -22.18 -2.44
C ALA A 50 47.75 -22.43 -3.84
N GLU A 51 47.40 -23.55 -4.47
CA GLU A 51 47.73 -23.82 -5.87
C GLU A 51 47.01 -22.82 -6.79
N LYS A 52 45.71 -22.60 -6.57
CA LYS A 52 44.93 -21.64 -7.35
C LYS A 52 45.43 -20.21 -7.17
N LEU A 53 45.94 -19.86 -6.00
CA LEU A 53 46.59 -18.57 -5.76
C LEU A 53 47.86 -18.38 -6.61
N GLN A 54 48.61 -19.45 -6.89
CA GLN A 54 49.77 -19.39 -7.79
C GLN A 54 49.35 -19.22 -9.24
N GLN A 55 48.22 -19.83 -9.63
CA GLN A 55 47.67 -19.72 -10.99
C GLN A 55 47.00 -18.38 -11.24
N GLU A 56 46.30 -17.85 -10.23
CA GLU A 56 45.47 -16.64 -10.30
C GLU A 56 45.85 -15.64 -9.17
N PRO A 57 47.06 -15.05 -9.19
CA PRO A 57 47.55 -14.20 -8.10
C PRO A 57 46.81 -12.85 -7.95
N GLU A 58 45.94 -12.51 -8.89
CA GLU A 58 45.10 -11.30 -8.84
C GLU A 58 43.65 -11.60 -8.45
N ASN A 59 43.29 -12.87 -8.21
CA ASN A 59 41.93 -13.24 -7.84
C ASN A 59 41.66 -12.89 -6.36
N ALA A 60 40.92 -11.79 -6.15
CA ALA A 60 40.52 -11.29 -4.84
C ALA A 60 39.83 -12.36 -3.97
N PHE A 61 39.03 -13.24 -4.59
CA PHE A 61 38.25 -14.26 -3.87
C PHE A 61 39.11 -15.40 -3.36
N VAL A 62 40.20 -15.76 -4.05
CA VAL A 62 41.14 -16.78 -3.54
C VAL A 62 41.79 -16.29 -2.24
N TYR A 63 42.25 -15.03 -2.20
CA TYR A 63 42.74 -14.41 -0.98
C TYR A 63 41.68 -14.42 0.12
N PHE A 64 40.44 -14.05 -0.19
CA PHE A 64 39.36 -14.00 0.79
C PHE A 64 39.03 -15.40 1.36
N ARG A 65 38.90 -16.44 0.52
CA ARG A 65 38.61 -17.80 0.98
C ARG A 65 39.72 -18.38 1.82
N LEU A 66 40.99 -18.17 1.44
CA LEU A 66 42.14 -18.55 2.24
C LEU A 66 42.11 -17.87 3.62
N ALA A 67 41.82 -16.57 3.66
CA ALA A 67 41.67 -15.82 4.91
C ALA A 67 40.55 -16.40 5.77
N ALA A 68 39.37 -16.67 5.20
CA ALA A 68 38.22 -17.25 5.91
C ALA A 68 38.54 -18.63 6.53
N LEU A 69 39.23 -19.51 5.81
CA LEU A 69 39.66 -20.81 6.33
C LEU A 69 40.68 -20.67 7.47
N LYS A 70 41.59 -19.70 7.37
CA LYS A 70 42.60 -19.41 8.40
C LYS A 70 42.01 -18.76 9.63
N ASP A 71 41.04 -17.86 9.46
CA ASP A 71 40.28 -17.22 10.55
C ASP A 71 39.56 -18.29 11.38
N ALA A 72 38.91 -19.25 10.71
CA ALA A 72 38.26 -20.38 11.38
C ALA A 72 39.21 -21.28 12.20
N ARG A 73 40.53 -21.21 11.93
CA ARG A 73 41.58 -21.94 12.67
C ARG A 73 42.36 -21.05 13.65
N ASN A 74 41.95 -19.80 13.85
CA ASN A 74 42.64 -18.79 14.69
C ASN A 74 44.10 -18.47 14.27
N ASP A 75 44.44 -18.59 12.98
CA ASP A 75 45.76 -18.16 12.44
C ASP A 75 45.74 -16.65 12.14
N THR A 76 45.90 -15.82 13.17
CA THR A 76 45.61 -14.37 13.10
C THR A 76 46.61 -13.56 12.28
N ALA A 77 47.90 -13.91 12.29
CA ALA A 77 48.95 -13.07 11.71
C ALA A 77 48.88 -12.96 10.18
N ARG A 78 48.42 -14.02 9.51
CA ARG A 78 48.30 -14.05 8.04
C ARG A 78 46.90 -13.69 7.56
N THR A 79 45.87 -13.93 8.38
CA THR A 79 44.47 -13.71 8.01
C THR A 79 44.19 -12.26 7.61
N GLU A 80 44.65 -11.28 8.39
CA GLU A 80 44.40 -9.87 8.08
C GLU A 80 45.08 -9.43 6.78
N PHE A 81 46.29 -9.90 6.52
CA PHE A 81 46.99 -9.65 5.26
C PHE A 81 46.18 -10.14 4.06
N TYR A 82 45.66 -11.37 4.11
CA TYR A 82 44.86 -11.93 3.01
C TYR A 82 43.54 -11.16 2.83
N PHE A 83 42.86 -10.75 3.91
CA PHE A 83 41.65 -9.93 3.81
C PHE A 83 41.91 -8.54 3.22
N GLN A 84 42.97 -7.85 3.64
CA GLN A 84 43.37 -6.56 3.06
C GLN A 84 43.71 -6.70 1.59
N ARG A 85 44.45 -7.76 1.22
CA ARG A 85 44.80 -8.03 -0.17
C ARG A 85 43.57 -8.32 -1.02
N ALA A 86 42.61 -9.09 -0.53
CA ALA A 86 41.33 -9.34 -1.20
C ALA A 86 40.58 -8.03 -1.49
N ARG A 87 40.44 -7.14 -0.49
CA ARG A 87 39.79 -5.84 -0.66
C ARG A 87 40.53 -4.92 -1.64
N THR A 88 41.86 -4.96 -1.61
CA THR A 88 42.69 -4.18 -2.56
C THR A 88 42.51 -4.67 -3.99
N LEU A 89 42.51 -6.00 -4.19
CA LEU A 89 42.32 -6.62 -5.51
C LEU A 89 40.88 -6.50 -6.03
N ALA A 90 39.90 -6.24 -5.16
CA ALA A 90 38.55 -5.91 -5.58
C ALA A 90 38.48 -4.57 -6.34
N GLY A 91 39.45 -3.66 -6.13
CA GLY A 91 39.55 -2.40 -6.87
C GLY A 91 38.28 -1.55 -6.73
N ASP A 92 37.74 -1.10 -7.88
CA ASP A 92 36.50 -0.33 -7.95
C ASP A 92 35.28 -1.17 -8.39
N ASP A 93 35.41 -2.50 -8.38
CA ASP A 93 34.33 -3.42 -8.71
C ASP A 93 33.37 -3.58 -7.51
N ILE A 94 32.21 -2.93 -7.59
CA ILE A 94 31.18 -2.97 -6.55
C ILE A 94 30.73 -4.41 -6.23
N GLY A 95 30.59 -5.27 -7.25
CA GLY A 95 30.19 -6.66 -7.09
C GLY A 95 31.20 -7.48 -6.29
N LYS A 96 32.50 -7.28 -6.53
CA LYS A 96 33.56 -7.93 -5.73
C LYS A 96 33.50 -7.49 -4.27
N HIS A 97 33.37 -6.19 -4.00
CA HIS A 97 33.20 -5.67 -2.64
C HIS A 97 31.93 -6.21 -1.98
N TRP A 98 30.82 -6.34 -2.73
CA TRP A 98 29.57 -6.89 -2.23
C TRP A 98 29.73 -8.34 -1.76
N VAL A 99 30.36 -9.19 -2.57
CA VAL A 99 30.60 -10.60 -2.22
C VAL A 99 31.53 -10.72 -1.01
N ILE A 100 32.59 -9.90 -0.95
CA ILE A 100 33.50 -9.83 0.22
C ILE A 100 32.73 -9.39 1.49
N ALA A 101 31.88 -8.36 1.39
CA ALA A 101 31.06 -7.89 2.51
C ALA A 101 30.10 -8.99 3.00
N GLN A 102 29.45 -9.71 2.09
CA GLN A 102 28.62 -10.88 2.46
C GLN A 102 29.44 -11.96 3.16
N GLY A 103 30.64 -12.25 2.65
CA GLY A 103 31.56 -13.20 3.26
C GLY A 103 31.91 -12.82 4.71
N PHE A 104 32.21 -11.55 4.98
CA PHE A 104 32.47 -11.08 6.35
C PHE A 104 31.25 -11.21 7.26
N LEU A 105 30.06 -10.84 6.75
CA LEU A 105 28.82 -10.99 7.51
C LEU A 105 28.52 -12.47 7.84
N ASP A 106 28.95 -13.41 7.00
CA ASP A 106 28.78 -14.85 7.18
C ASP A 106 29.79 -15.48 8.15
N LEU A 107 31.00 -14.92 8.26
CA LEU A 107 32.03 -15.42 9.19
C LEU A 107 31.59 -15.33 10.65
N GLY A 108 30.86 -14.28 11.03
CA GLY A 108 30.29 -14.12 12.36
C GLY A 108 30.39 -12.70 12.90
N TYR A 109 29.87 -12.48 14.11
CA TYR A 109 29.74 -11.15 14.72
C TYR A 109 31.09 -10.43 14.89
N TRP A 110 32.20 -11.15 15.08
CA TRP A 110 33.53 -10.55 15.26
C TRP A 110 34.10 -9.93 13.98
N ARG A 111 33.50 -10.20 12.81
CA ARG A 111 33.89 -9.63 11.50
C ARG A 111 32.92 -8.57 10.97
N TYR A 112 31.97 -8.09 11.78
CA TYR A 112 30.99 -7.09 11.32
C TYR A 112 31.63 -5.73 11.01
N ALA A 113 32.67 -5.34 11.75
CA ALA A 113 33.42 -4.12 11.46
C ALA A 113 34.11 -4.19 10.08
N ASP A 114 34.65 -5.36 9.71
CA ASP A 114 35.26 -5.59 8.39
C ASP A 114 34.19 -5.54 7.27
N ALA A 115 33.00 -6.08 7.54
CA ALA A 115 31.86 -5.95 6.64
C ALA A 115 31.42 -4.49 6.46
N GLU A 116 31.29 -3.74 7.55
CA GLU A 116 30.91 -2.32 7.55
C GLU A 116 31.91 -1.49 6.74
N GLN A 117 33.21 -1.67 6.97
CA GLN A 117 34.25 -1.00 6.19
C GLN A 117 34.14 -1.31 4.69
N THR A 118 33.79 -2.54 4.34
CA THR A 118 33.60 -2.94 2.93
C THR A 118 32.32 -2.31 2.35
N LEU A 119 31.23 -2.25 3.12
CA LEU A 119 29.98 -1.59 2.73
C LEU A 119 30.16 -0.07 2.59
N ASP A 120 31.01 0.57 3.39
CA ASP A 120 31.39 1.98 3.23
C ASP A 120 32.13 2.22 1.91
N LYS A 121 33.01 1.32 1.50
CA LYS A 121 33.64 1.39 0.16
C LYS A 121 32.61 1.23 -0.96
N ILE A 122 31.59 0.37 -0.80
CA ILE A 122 30.48 0.27 -1.76
C ILE A 122 29.69 1.58 -1.82
N TYR A 123 29.42 2.20 -0.68
CA TYR A 123 28.77 3.52 -0.63
C TYR A 123 29.60 4.58 -1.37
N ASP A 124 30.92 4.60 -1.16
CA ASP A 124 31.81 5.50 -1.88
C ASP A 124 31.79 5.27 -3.39
N LEU A 125 31.87 4.01 -3.83
CA LEU A 125 31.80 3.66 -5.25
C LEU A 125 30.46 4.02 -5.89
N LYS A 126 29.34 3.89 -5.15
CA LYS A 126 28.02 4.36 -5.60
C LYS A 126 28.06 5.85 -5.94
N LEU A 127 28.61 6.65 -5.02
CA LEU A 127 28.73 8.10 -5.20
C LEU A 127 29.68 8.44 -6.35
N ASP A 128 30.77 7.70 -6.49
CA ASP A 128 31.75 7.90 -7.57
C ASP A 128 31.10 7.65 -8.96
N LEU A 129 30.13 6.74 -9.05
CA LEU A 129 29.31 6.48 -10.25
C LEU A 129 28.12 7.46 -10.42
N GLY A 130 27.92 8.39 -9.48
CA GLY A 130 26.87 9.40 -9.51
C GLY A 130 25.46 8.89 -9.20
N GLY A 131 25.31 7.66 -8.68
CA GLY A 131 24.00 7.12 -8.33
C GLY A 131 23.55 7.54 -6.92
N GLU A 132 22.27 7.87 -6.77
CA GLU A 132 21.66 8.02 -5.45
C GLU A 132 21.24 6.66 -4.86
N VAL A 133 20.83 5.74 -5.75
CA VAL A 133 20.31 4.40 -5.41
C VAL A 133 21.17 3.30 -6.04
N LEU A 134 21.42 2.23 -5.29
CA LEU A 134 21.99 0.97 -5.82
C LEU A 134 20.90 -0.09 -6.01
N PRO A 135 20.84 -0.75 -7.18
CA PRO A 135 19.94 -1.88 -7.38
C PRO A 135 20.38 -3.09 -6.55
N LEU A 136 19.41 -3.87 -6.05
CA LEU A 136 19.54 -5.17 -5.37
C LEU A 136 20.28 -5.20 -4.01
N ILE A 137 21.47 -4.58 -3.88
CA ILE A 137 22.33 -4.65 -2.68
C ILE A 137 21.59 -4.22 -1.40
N PRO A 138 20.92 -3.04 -1.35
CA PRO A 138 20.17 -2.61 -0.18
C PRO A 138 19.09 -3.62 0.20
N HIS A 139 18.42 -4.21 -0.78
CA HIS A 139 17.32 -5.15 -0.57
C HIS A 139 17.81 -6.47 0.02
N ALA A 140 18.99 -6.94 -0.39
CA ALA A 140 19.65 -8.09 0.20
C ALA A 140 20.08 -7.82 1.66
N LEU A 141 20.58 -6.61 1.95
CA LEU A 141 20.86 -6.19 3.34
C LEU A 141 19.59 -6.17 4.19
N LEU A 142 18.47 -5.66 3.66
CA LEU A 142 17.17 -5.69 4.34
C LEU A 142 16.77 -7.13 4.68
N SER A 143 16.83 -8.04 3.71
CA SER A 143 16.48 -9.44 3.93
C SER A 143 17.30 -10.08 5.06
N ARG A 144 18.61 -9.78 5.09
CA ARG A 144 19.50 -10.23 6.18
C ARG A 144 19.15 -9.59 7.52
N ALA A 145 18.94 -8.27 7.55
CA ALA A 145 18.58 -7.52 8.75
C ALA A 145 17.29 -8.05 9.36
N TYR A 146 16.28 -8.36 8.53
CA TYR A 146 15.03 -8.96 8.98
C TYR A 146 15.23 -10.35 9.58
N THR A 147 16.01 -11.20 8.92
CA THR A 147 16.33 -12.55 9.43
C THR A 147 17.01 -12.47 10.79
N MET A 148 17.98 -11.55 10.94
CA MET A 148 18.71 -11.34 12.19
C MET A 148 17.80 -10.79 13.29
N LEU A 149 16.92 -9.83 12.96
CA LEU A 149 15.96 -9.23 13.88
C LEU A 149 15.02 -10.28 14.51
N ARG A 150 14.62 -11.31 13.76
CA ARG A 150 13.76 -12.40 14.30
C ARG A 150 14.46 -13.23 15.38
N SER A 151 15.77 -13.39 15.27
CA SER A 151 16.59 -14.15 16.23
C SER A 151 17.25 -13.30 17.32
N ALA A 152 17.15 -11.97 17.23
CA ALA A 152 17.84 -11.05 18.11
C ALA A 152 17.38 -11.17 19.58
N LYS A 153 18.32 -11.38 20.49
CA LYS A 153 18.07 -11.49 21.94
C LYS A 153 18.91 -10.52 22.77
N SER A 154 20.10 -10.17 22.28
CA SER A 154 21.05 -9.31 22.98
C SER A 154 21.04 -7.88 22.44
N SER A 155 21.54 -6.92 23.23
CA SER A 155 21.76 -5.54 22.76
C SER A 155 22.71 -5.45 21.56
N ALA A 156 23.71 -6.33 21.52
CA ALA A 156 24.64 -6.44 20.39
C ALA A 156 23.92 -6.86 19.10
N ASP A 157 22.98 -7.82 19.18
CA ASP A 157 22.19 -8.23 18.01
C ASP A 157 21.38 -7.05 17.43
N PHE A 158 20.74 -6.26 18.30
CA PHE A 158 19.97 -5.09 17.86
C PHE A 158 20.85 -3.99 17.27
N TYR A 159 22.07 -3.79 17.80
CA TYR A 159 23.02 -2.83 17.25
C TYR A 159 23.41 -3.19 15.81
N HIS A 160 23.73 -4.46 15.56
CA HIS A 160 24.06 -4.92 14.21
C HIS A 160 22.86 -4.87 13.25
N VAL A 161 21.65 -5.21 13.70
CA VAL A 161 20.43 -5.05 12.91
C VAL A 161 20.20 -3.59 12.53
N GLN A 162 20.35 -2.68 13.49
CA GLN A 162 20.24 -1.24 13.24
C GLN A 162 21.27 -0.78 12.21
N THR A 163 22.52 -1.22 12.35
CA THR A 163 23.61 -0.92 11.41
C THR A 163 23.24 -1.37 10.00
N LEU A 164 22.76 -2.61 9.82
CA LEU A 164 22.35 -3.12 8.50
C LEU A 164 21.19 -2.31 7.89
N PHE A 165 20.21 -1.87 8.70
CA PHE A 165 19.14 -1.00 8.21
C PHE A 165 19.66 0.39 7.81
N GLU A 166 20.54 0.98 8.62
CA GLU A 166 21.16 2.28 8.33
C GLU A 166 22.04 2.21 7.08
N THR A 167 22.82 1.14 6.90
CA THR A 167 23.59 0.90 5.68
C THR A 167 22.67 0.73 4.47
N ALA A 168 21.58 -0.03 4.60
CA ALA A 168 20.60 -0.16 3.51
C ALA A 168 20.01 1.21 3.12
N ILE A 169 19.69 2.07 4.09
CA ILE A 169 19.22 3.44 3.87
C ILE A 169 20.30 4.31 3.21
N ARG A 170 21.58 4.17 3.59
CA ARG A 170 22.68 4.92 2.95
C ARG A 170 22.87 4.52 1.49
N LEU A 171 22.73 3.23 1.19
CA LEU A 171 22.87 2.73 -0.19
C LEU A 171 21.63 3.03 -1.04
N ASP A 172 20.45 3.11 -0.44
CA ASP A 172 19.21 3.52 -1.08
C ASP A 172 18.30 4.30 -0.09
N PRO A 173 18.33 5.64 -0.17
CA PRO A 173 17.56 6.52 0.71
C PRO A 173 16.05 6.45 0.50
N THR A 174 15.59 5.90 -0.63
CA THR A 174 14.17 5.82 -1.02
C THR A 174 13.43 4.71 -0.26
N LEU A 175 14.16 3.76 0.34
CA LEU A 175 13.54 2.64 1.04
C LEU A 175 12.79 3.07 2.31
N LEU A 176 11.48 2.85 2.32
CA LEU A 176 10.64 3.11 3.49
C LEU A 176 10.73 1.98 4.53
N SER A 177 10.86 0.74 4.06
CA SER A 177 10.90 -0.48 4.89
C SER A 177 11.89 -0.42 6.05
N PRO A 178 13.19 -0.11 5.86
CA PRO A 178 14.16 -0.01 6.95
C PRO A 178 13.81 1.10 7.95
N ARG A 179 13.30 2.25 7.49
CA ARG A 179 12.93 3.36 8.37
C ARG A 179 11.75 3.02 9.27
N PHE A 180 10.72 2.37 8.72
CA PHE A 180 9.62 1.84 9.55
C PHE A 180 10.11 0.79 10.55
N SER A 181 11.10 -0.03 10.17
CA SER A 181 11.70 -1.01 11.07
C SER A 181 12.51 -0.35 12.18
N LEU A 182 13.30 0.68 11.89
CA LEU A 182 14.02 1.48 12.89
C LEU A 182 13.07 2.21 13.84
N LEU A 183 12.01 2.83 13.30
CA LEU A 183 10.94 3.46 14.08
C LEU A 183 10.32 2.46 15.07
N TRP A 184 10.07 1.23 14.62
CA TRP A 184 9.52 0.18 15.48
C TRP A 184 10.54 -0.30 16.54
N VAL A 185 11.82 -0.47 16.18
CA VAL A 185 12.88 -0.81 17.12
C VAL A 185 13.01 0.28 18.21
N ALA A 186 12.97 1.55 17.81
CA ALA A 186 13.00 2.69 18.73
C ALA A 186 11.77 2.68 19.66
N PHE A 187 10.57 2.47 19.12
CA PHE A 187 9.34 2.36 19.90
C PHE A 187 9.41 1.22 20.94
N LYS A 188 9.89 0.03 20.54
CA LYS A 188 10.05 -1.13 21.45
C LYS A 188 11.03 -0.84 22.59
N ARG A 189 12.06 -0.05 22.32
CA ARG A 189 13.06 0.38 23.31
C ARG A 189 12.61 1.59 24.14
N LEU A 190 11.42 2.12 23.89
CA LEU A 190 10.93 3.37 24.47
C LEU A 190 11.87 4.57 24.20
N ASP A 191 12.58 4.53 23.06
CA ASP A 191 13.45 5.60 22.61
C ASP A 191 12.63 6.65 21.83
N PHE A 192 12.08 7.63 22.55
CA PHE A 192 11.28 8.69 21.97
C PHE A 192 12.08 9.59 21.01
N HIS A 193 13.38 9.76 21.23
CA HIS A 193 14.22 10.56 20.34
C HIS A 193 14.39 9.84 18.99
N GLY A 194 14.70 8.54 19.01
CA GLY A 194 14.74 7.70 17.81
C GLY A 194 13.42 7.69 17.05
N VAL A 195 12.29 7.61 17.78
CA VAL A 195 10.94 7.70 17.17
C VAL A 195 10.74 9.05 16.46
N SER A 196 11.07 10.16 17.13
CA SER A 196 10.93 11.50 16.55
C SER A 196 11.84 11.71 15.34
N LYS A 197 13.07 11.17 15.38
CA LYS A 197 14.05 11.24 14.29
C LYS A 197 13.52 10.54 13.04
N GLU A 198 13.12 9.27 13.16
CA GLU A 198 12.63 8.51 12.01
C GLU A 198 11.30 9.05 11.48
N ALA A 199 10.41 9.56 12.34
CA ALA A 199 9.19 10.22 11.91
C ALA A 199 9.46 11.48 11.07
N LYS A 200 10.45 12.30 11.46
CA LYS A 200 10.87 13.48 10.68
C LYS A 200 11.45 13.08 9.31
N HIS A 201 12.25 12.01 9.26
CA HIS A 201 12.78 11.49 7.99
C HIS A 201 11.67 11.00 7.07
N LEU A 202 10.72 10.21 7.58
CA LEU A 202 9.56 9.76 6.80
C LEU A 202 8.74 10.93 6.28
N TYR A 203 8.48 11.93 7.12
CA TYR A 203 7.78 13.15 6.71
C TYR A 203 8.51 13.88 5.58
N THR A 204 9.83 14.03 5.68
CA THR A 204 10.67 14.68 4.65
C THR A 204 10.62 13.91 3.33
N ILE A 205 10.70 12.57 3.36
CA ILE A 205 10.57 11.73 2.16
C ILE A 205 9.22 11.94 1.49
N PHE A 206 8.14 11.92 2.25
CA PHE A 206 6.80 12.14 1.70
C PHE A 206 6.61 13.56 1.16
N GLN A 207 7.28 14.58 1.71
CA GLN A 207 7.21 15.94 1.15
C GLN A 207 7.95 16.06 -0.17
N ASN A 208 9.13 15.44 -0.27
CA ASN A 208 10.04 15.70 -1.39
C ASN A 208 9.95 14.68 -2.53
N SER A 209 9.39 13.48 -2.29
CA SER A 209 9.31 12.43 -3.31
C SER A 209 7.88 12.20 -3.80
N ILE A 210 7.64 12.55 -5.07
CA ILE A 210 6.37 12.30 -5.75
C ILE A 210 6.05 10.80 -5.82
N TYR A 211 7.05 9.96 -6.09
CA TYR A 211 6.88 8.50 -6.10
C TYR A 211 6.26 7.99 -4.79
N HIS A 212 6.77 8.43 -3.65
CA HIS A 212 6.26 8.01 -2.33
C HIS A 212 4.88 8.58 -2.00
N GLN A 213 4.58 9.81 -2.44
CA GLN A 213 3.24 10.40 -2.31
C GLN A 213 2.22 9.52 -3.05
N PHE A 214 2.49 9.18 -4.32
CA PHE A 214 1.61 8.33 -5.11
C PHE A 214 1.48 6.92 -4.53
N LEU A 215 2.55 6.36 -3.98
CA LEU A 215 2.52 5.05 -3.33
C LEU A 215 1.58 5.04 -2.12
N LEU A 216 1.65 6.10 -1.29
CA LEU A 216 0.76 6.27 -0.15
C LEU A 216 -0.70 6.41 -0.63
N TRP A 217 -0.95 7.25 -1.63
CA TRP A 217 -2.29 7.47 -2.17
C TRP A 217 -2.88 6.21 -2.80
N LEU A 218 -2.06 5.42 -3.52
CA LEU A 218 -2.47 4.16 -4.12
C LEU A 218 -2.82 3.10 -3.04
N ASN A 219 -2.01 3.01 -1.99
CA ASN A 219 -2.31 2.11 -0.86
C ASN A 219 -3.56 2.55 -0.08
N LEU A 220 -3.73 3.86 0.15
CA LEU A 220 -4.93 4.41 0.79
C LEU A 220 -6.17 4.19 -0.08
N TYR A 221 -6.05 4.38 -1.39
CA TYR A 221 -7.09 4.10 -2.37
C TYR A 221 -7.57 2.65 -2.24
N HIS A 222 -6.64 1.68 -2.33
CA HIS A 222 -7.00 0.27 -2.21
C HIS A 222 -7.59 -0.09 -0.84
N LEU A 223 -7.05 0.46 0.24
CA LEU A 223 -7.57 0.24 1.60
C LEU A 223 -9.01 0.75 1.74
N VAL A 224 -9.27 2.01 1.37
CA VAL A 224 -10.59 2.65 1.49
C VAL A 224 -11.61 1.92 0.62
N PHE A 225 -11.26 1.60 -0.63
CA PHE A 225 -12.15 0.89 -1.53
C PHE A 225 -12.46 -0.53 -1.02
N ALA A 226 -11.47 -1.28 -0.54
CA ALA A 226 -11.69 -2.60 0.03
C ALA A 226 -12.59 -2.53 1.27
N ILE A 227 -12.40 -1.55 2.16
CA ILE A 227 -13.27 -1.34 3.33
C ILE A 227 -14.70 -1.06 2.91
N LEU A 228 -14.92 -0.13 1.97
CA LEU A 228 -16.27 0.23 1.52
C LEU A 228 -16.97 -0.95 0.84
N TYR A 229 -16.24 -1.69 0.01
CA TYR A 229 -16.75 -2.87 -0.68
C TYR A 229 -17.14 -3.99 0.31
N LEU A 230 -16.24 -4.37 1.22
CA LEU A 230 -16.52 -5.38 2.24
C LEU A 230 -17.64 -4.93 3.20
N THR A 231 -17.71 -3.62 3.50
CA THR A 231 -18.81 -3.05 4.30
C THR A 231 -20.14 -3.18 3.58
N LEU A 232 -20.21 -2.91 2.27
CA LEU A 232 -21.42 -3.12 1.47
C LEU A 232 -21.90 -4.58 1.57
N ILE A 233 -20.99 -5.53 1.37
CA ILE A 233 -21.32 -6.97 1.41
C ILE A 233 -21.90 -7.35 2.76
N THR A 234 -21.19 -7.02 3.83
CA THR A 234 -21.56 -7.41 5.18
C THR A 234 -22.79 -6.65 5.68
N PHE A 235 -22.95 -5.40 5.27
CA PHE A 235 -24.15 -4.63 5.54
C PHE A 235 -25.38 -5.31 4.90
N VAL A 236 -25.30 -5.68 3.62
CA VAL A 236 -26.39 -6.36 2.92
C VAL A 236 -26.68 -7.73 3.52
N PHE A 237 -25.65 -8.50 3.90
CA PHE A 237 -25.81 -9.75 4.62
C PHE A 237 -26.62 -9.57 5.92
N PHE A 238 -26.31 -8.55 6.72
CA PHE A 238 -27.06 -8.27 7.94
C PHE A 238 -28.48 -7.76 7.70
N LEU A 239 -28.71 -6.97 6.65
CA LEU A 239 -30.06 -6.57 6.26
C LEU A 239 -30.89 -7.78 5.83
N LEU A 240 -30.33 -8.67 5.03
CA LEU A 240 -30.96 -9.94 4.67
C LEU A 240 -31.31 -10.74 5.93
N GLY A 241 -30.35 -10.97 6.83
CA GLY A 241 -30.61 -11.70 8.07
C GLY A 241 -31.69 -11.05 8.96
N LYS A 242 -31.71 -9.71 9.05
CA LYS A 242 -32.70 -8.95 9.82
C LYS A 242 -34.11 -9.04 9.24
N TYR A 243 -34.24 -8.92 7.92
CA TYR A 243 -35.54 -8.85 7.22
C TYR A 243 -35.98 -10.17 6.60
N TYR A 244 -35.15 -11.21 6.66
CA TYR A 244 -35.46 -12.57 6.17
C TYR A 244 -36.77 -13.11 6.76
N PRO A 245 -37.04 -13.04 8.09
CA PRO A 245 -38.29 -13.56 8.63
C PRO A 245 -39.54 -12.87 8.06
N LYS A 246 -39.47 -11.56 7.74
CA LYS A 246 -40.58 -10.81 7.16
C LYS A 246 -40.83 -11.23 5.71
N THR A 247 -39.75 -11.26 4.92
CA THR A 247 -39.77 -11.67 3.51
C THR A 247 -40.26 -13.10 3.36
N PHE A 248 -39.72 -14.02 4.17
CA PHE A 248 -40.07 -15.44 4.15
C PHE A 248 -41.51 -15.69 4.57
N HIS A 249 -42.00 -15.03 5.63
CA HIS A 249 -43.40 -15.13 6.05
C HIS A 249 -44.37 -14.73 4.94
N ARG A 250 -44.06 -13.65 4.21
CA ARG A 250 -44.88 -13.16 3.10
C ARG A 250 -44.90 -14.14 1.92
N ILE A 251 -43.78 -14.75 1.58
CA ILE A 251 -43.70 -15.78 0.54
C ILE A 251 -44.55 -16.99 0.92
N LEU A 252 -44.48 -17.44 2.19
CA LEU A 252 -45.34 -18.53 2.67
C LEU A 252 -46.83 -18.16 2.60
N GLU A 253 -47.22 -16.91 2.80
CA GLU A 253 -48.64 -16.53 2.68
C GLU A 253 -49.16 -16.54 1.23
N ILE A 254 -48.30 -16.32 0.24
CA ILE A 254 -48.67 -16.38 -1.19
C ILE A 254 -48.90 -17.83 -1.65
N LEU A 255 -48.18 -18.78 -1.05
CA LEU A 255 -48.28 -20.20 -1.41
C LEU A 255 -49.66 -20.82 -1.04
N PRO A 256 -50.19 -21.76 -1.85
CA PRO A 256 -51.52 -22.34 -1.67
C PRO A 256 -51.77 -22.90 -0.25
N LYS A 257 -52.99 -22.72 0.27
CA LYS A 257 -53.37 -23.19 1.62
C LYS A 257 -53.40 -24.72 1.75
N GLY A 258 -53.65 -25.45 0.68
CA GLY A 258 -53.71 -26.93 0.67
C GLY A 258 -52.35 -27.63 0.64
N MET A 259 -51.25 -26.88 0.58
CA MET A 259 -49.90 -27.45 0.51
C MET A 259 -49.45 -27.92 1.91
N PRO A 260 -48.86 -29.13 2.04
CA PRO A 260 -48.29 -29.58 3.31
C PRO A 260 -47.22 -28.62 3.82
N THR A 261 -47.21 -28.34 5.13
CA THR A 261 -46.27 -27.42 5.78
C THR A 261 -44.79 -27.64 5.42
N PRO A 262 -44.23 -28.87 5.40
CA PRO A 262 -42.82 -29.06 5.03
C PRO A 262 -42.54 -28.72 3.55
N VAL A 263 -43.46 -29.04 2.64
CA VAL A 263 -43.34 -28.70 1.21
C VAL A 263 -43.42 -27.20 1.03
N LYS A 264 -44.36 -26.56 1.73
CA LYS A 264 -44.55 -25.10 1.70
C LYS A 264 -43.30 -24.36 2.19
N PHE A 265 -42.67 -24.87 3.26
CA PHE A 265 -41.41 -24.35 3.77
C PHE A 265 -40.24 -24.58 2.80
N GLY A 266 -40.16 -25.75 2.18
CA GLY A 266 -39.14 -26.08 1.17
C GLY A 266 -39.22 -25.19 -0.07
N VAL A 267 -40.43 -25.03 -0.64
CA VAL A 267 -40.68 -24.14 -1.78
C VAL A 267 -40.39 -22.68 -1.42
N GLY A 268 -40.84 -22.22 -0.24
CA GLY A 268 -40.53 -20.87 0.24
C GLY A 268 -39.02 -20.63 0.35
N SER A 269 -38.28 -21.62 0.87
CA SER A 269 -36.82 -21.54 1.03
C SER A 269 -36.10 -21.53 -0.31
N ALA A 270 -36.57 -22.35 -1.27
CA ALA A 270 -36.07 -22.35 -2.64
C ALA A 270 -36.32 -21.00 -3.32
N ILE A 271 -37.50 -20.41 -3.21
CA ILE A 271 -37.81 -19.09 -3.81
C ILE A 271 -36.90 -17.99 -3.22
N THR A 272 -36.61 -18.02 -1.93
CA THR A 272 -35.69 -17.04 -1.32
C THR A 272 -34.21 -17.30 -1.60
N GLY A 273 -33.80 -18.57 -1.69
CA GLY A 273 -32.39 -18.96 -1.80
C GLY A 273 -31.90 -19.13 -3.23
N LEU A 274 -32.75 -19.55 -4.16
CA LEU A 274 -32.41 -19.81 -5.56
C LEU A 274 -31.85 -18.57 -6.27
N PRO A 275 -32.40 -17.36 -6.10
CA PRO A 275 -31.80 -16.15 -6.68
C PRO A 275 -30.41 -15.83 -6.12
N LEU A 276 -30.11 -16.20 -4.86
CA LEU A 276 -28.76 -16.04 -4.31
C LEU A 276 -27.80 -17.09 -4.85
N ILE A 277 -28.28 -18.30 -5.14
CA ILE A 277 -27.49 -19.42 -5.67
C ILE A 277 -27.18 -19.24 -7.16
N LEU A 278 -28.16 -18.82 -7.97
CA LEU A 278 -27.99 -18.62 -9.41
C LEU A 278 -27.02 -17.48 -9.75
N PHE A 279 -26.81 -16.56 -8.81
CA PHE A 279 -25.91 -15.42 -8.96
C PHE A 279 -24.54 -15.66 -8.30
N ILE A 280 -24.23 -16.87 -7.82
CA ILE A 280 -22.91 -17.24 -7.24
C ILE A 280 -21.76 -17.08 -8.26
N GLY A 281 -22.07 -17.05 -9.56
CA GLY A 281 -21.09 -16.78 -10.63
C GLY A 281 -21.06 -15.34 -11.15
N LEU A 282 -21.87 -14.43 -10.60
CA LEU A 282 -21.88 -13.00 -10.95
C LEU A 282 -21.18 -12.19 -9.86
N ASP A 283 -20.72 -10.98 -10.19
CA ASP A 283 -20.09 -10.09 -9.21
C ASP A 283 -20.98 -9.89 -7.97
N ILE A 284 -20.33 -9.86 -6.82
CA ILE A 284 -20.98 -9.69 -5.51
C ILE A 284 -21.82 -8.40 -5.44
N ILE A 285 -21.52 -7.38 -6.25
CA ILE A 285 -22.34 -6.15 -6.35
C ILE A 285 -23.76 -6.49 -6.83
N TRP A 286 -23.91 -7.39 -7.79
CA TRP A 286 -25.22 -7.79 -8.32
C TRP A 286 -26.02 -8.58 -7.30
N LEU A 287 -25.35 -9.47 -6.55
CA LEU A 287 -25.95 -10.15 -5.39
C LEU A 287 -26.41 -9.15 -4.32
N ALA A 288 -25.60 -8.14 -4.04
CA ALA A 288 -25.93 -7.09 -3.07
C ALA A 288 -27.16 -6.27 -3.52
N LEU A 289 -27.22 -5.91 -4.81
CA LEU A 289 -28.35 -5.21 -5.41
C LEU A 289 -29.64 -6.02 -5.34
N LEU A 290 -29.61 -7.28 -5.77
CA LEU A 290 -30.75 -8.20 -5.71
C LEU A 290 -31.27 -8.34 -4.27
N ALA A 291 -30.36 -8.51 -3.32
CA ALA A 291 -30.67 -8.62 -1.91
C ALA A 291 -31.32 -7.35 -1.35
N ILE A 292 -30.82 -6.16 -1.72
CA ILE A 292 -31.41 -4.88 -1.34
C ILE A 292 -32.81 -4.74 -1.92
N VAL A 293 -33.03 -5.11 -3.19
CA VAL A 293 -34.35 -5.09 -3.83
C VAL A 293 -35.33 -6.01 -3.07
N ALA A 294 -34.88 -7.21 -2.69
CA ALA A 294 -35.72 -8.17 -1.98
C ALA A 294 -36.26 -7.60 -0.65
N VAL A 295 -35.43 -6.85 0.09
CA VAL A 295 -35.79 -6.30 1.40
C VAL A 295 -36.21 -4.82 1.38
N TRP A 296 -36.22 -4.17 0.21
CA TRP A 296 -36.34 -2.72 0.05
C TRP A 296 -37.54 -2.11 0.79
N ILE A 297 -38.69 -2.78 0.71
CA ILE A 297 -39.94 -2.35 1.32
C ILE A 297 -39.89 -2.30 2.86
N TYR A 298 -38.93 -3.00 3.47
CA TYR A 298 -38.77 -3.09 4.91
C TYR A 298 -37.71 -2.11 5.45
N LEU A 299 -36.89 -1.53 4.58
CA LEU A 299 -35.80 -0.67 4.98
C LEU A 299 -36.32 0.63 5.59
N LYS A 300 -35.76 0.99 6.74
CA LYS A 300 -35.99 2.31 7.34
C LYS A 300 -35.33 3.40 6.48
N PRO A 301 -35.76 4.68 6.54
CA PRO A 301 -35.18 5.75 5.74
C PRO A 301 -33.65 5.82 5.80
N PHE A 302 -33.08 5.68 7.00
CA PHE A 302 -31.63 5.71 7.18
C PHE A 302 -30.92 4.46 6.62
N GLU A 303 -31.54 3.28 6.69
CA GLU A 303 -31.03 2.04 6.08
C GLU A 303 -31.09 2.12 4.56
N ARG A 304 -32.19 2.66 4.02
CA ARG A 304 -32.40 2.89 2.59
C ARG A 304 -31.37 3.86 2.03
N ASN A 305 -31.14 4.99 2.70
CA ASN A 305 -30.15 5.98 2.26
C ASN A 305 -28.73 5.39 2.29
N SER A 306 -28.39 4.62 3.33
CA SER A 306 -27.08 3.96 3.43
C SER A 306 -26.90 2.88 2.36
N ALA A 307 -27.94 2.09 2.08
CA ALA A 307 -27.94 1.09 1.01
C ALA A 307 -27.78 1.75 -0.37
N ILE A 308 -28.49 2.85 -0.64
CA ILE A 308 -28.35 3.62 -1.88
C ILE A 308 -26.92 4.14 -2.02
N LEU A 309 -26.36 4.77 -0.98
CA LEU A 309 -25.01 5.32 -1.03
C LEU A 309 -23.95 4.24 -1.34
N LEU A 310 -24.00 3.10 -0.64
CA LEU A 310 -23.06 2.01 -0.84
C LEU A 310 -23.23 1.31 -2.20
N VAL A 311 -24.46 1.22 -2.71
CA VAL A 311 -24.74 0.72 -4.07
C VAL A 311 -24.24 1.68 -5.13
N VAL A 312 -24.50 2.98 -5.00
CA VAL A 312 -23.99 3.99 -5.93
C VAL A 312 -22.46 3.95 -5.95
N PHE A 313 -21.82 3.85 -4.79
CA PHE A 313 -20.38 3.61 -4.70
C PHE A 313 -19.95 2.36 -5.47
N GLY A 314 -20.60 1.21 -5.24
CA GLY A 314 -20.31 -0.04 -5.96
C GLY A 314 -20.45 0.09 -7.48
N LEU A 315 -21.51 0.75 -7.96
CA LEU A 315 -21.75 1.00 -9.39
C LEU A 315 -20.76 1.99 -10.00
N CYS A 316 -20.29 2.98 -9.23
CA CYS A 316 -19.27 3.94 -9.67
C CYS A 316 -17.84 3.38 -9.58
N THR A 317 -17.64 2.28 -8.86
CA THR A 317 -16.31 1.66 -8.64
C THR A 317 -15.51 1.38 -9.93
N PRO A 318 -16.04 0.84 -11.04
CA PRO A 318 -15.22 0.56 -12.22
C PRO A 318 -14.75 1.84 -12.88
N PHE A 319 -15.60 2.89 -12.90
CA PHE A 319 -15.24 4.19 -13.44
C PHE A 319 -14.14 4.81 -12.58
N ILE A 320 -14.30 4.79 -11.25
CA ILE A 320 -13.29 5.34 -10.36
C ILE A 320 -11.97 4.54 -10.48
N SER A 321 -12.02 3.21 -10.58
CA SER A 321 -10.83 2.38 -10.79
C SER A 321 -10.16 2.64 -12.13
N GLN A 322 -10.93 2.80 -13.20
CA GLN A 322 -10.42 3.07 -14.55
C GLN A 322 -9.72 4.43 -14.64
N TYR A 323 -10.17 5.44 -13.90
CA TYR A 323 -9.54 6.77 -13.96
C TYR A 323 -8.57 7.01 -12.80
N VAL A 324 -9.05 6.92 -11.56
CA VAL A 324 -8.25 7.23 -10.36
C VAL A 324 -7.24 6.13 -10.05
N GLY A 325 -7.65 4.86 -10.12
CA GLY A 325 -6.75 3.74 -9.88
C GLY A 325 -5.63 3.64 -10.92
N GLU A 326 -5.97 3.80 -12.20
CA GLU A 326 -4.98 3.83 -13.28
C GLU A 326 -4.04 5.05 -13.15
N TRP A 327 -4.56 6.25 -12.90
CA TRP A 327 -3.72 7.45 -12.71
C TRP A 327 -2.77 7.31 -11.51
N LEU A 328 -3.25 6.79 -10.37
CA LEU A 328 -2.41 6.57 -9.19
C LEU A 328 -1.33 5.50 -9.42
N SER A 329 -1.51 4.61 -10.40
CA SER A 329 -0.57 3.53 -10.70
C SER A 329 0.46 3.87 -11.79
N VAL A 330 0.32 5.02 -12.47
CA VAL A 330 1.25 5.47 -13.53
C VAL A 330 2.70 5.51 -13.06
N PRO A 331 3.07 6.08 -11.88
CA PRO A 331 4.45 6.13 -11.43
C PRO A 331 5.15 4.77 -11.28
N PHE A 332 4.36 3.70 -11.15
CA PHE A 332 4.85 2.33 -10.97
C PHE A 332 4.88 1.54 -12.29
N ASN A 333 4.48 2.15 -13.41
CA ASN A 333 4.69 1.58 -14.73
C ASN A 333 6.08 2.01 -15.24
N ALA A 334 6.98 1.05 -15.40
CA ALA A 334 8.34 1.28 -15.91
C ALA A 334 8.37 1.99 -17.28
N LYS A 335 7.32 1.83 -18.10
CA LYS A 335 7.21 2.49 -19.41
C LYS A 335 6.67 3.91 -19.34
N SER A 336 6.22 4.37 -18.18
CA SER A 336 5.75 5.75 -18.02
C SER A 336 6.92 6.72 -18.14
N LYS A 337 6.66 7.89 -18.70
CA LYS A 337 7.66 8.95 -18.80
C LYS A 337 8.18 9.35 -17.42
N PHE A 338 7.29 9.43 -16.43
CA PHE A 338 7.67 9.65 -15.03
C PHE A 338 8.70 8.62 -14.55
N ALA A 339 8.45 7.32 -14.73
CA ALA A 339 9.33 6.28 -14.21
C ALA A 339 10.72 6.33 -14.87
N ILE A 340 10.78 6.53 -16.18
CA ILE A 340 12.04 6.66 -16.94
C ILE A 340 12.83 7.88 -16.44
N VAL A 341 12.19 9.03 -16.32
CA VAL A 341 12.84 10.28 -15.88
C VAL A 341 13.30 10.16 -14.42
N ASN A 342 12.46 9.62 -13.53
CA ASN A 342 12.79 9.41 -12.13
C ASN A 342 13.97 8.43 -11.97
N GLN A 343 13.95 7.31 -12.72
CA GLN A 343 15.04 6.35 -12.71
C GLN A 343 16.34 6.98 -13.21
N ALA A 344 16.30 7.76 -14.29
CA ALA A 344 17.49 8.44 -14.82
C ALA A 344 18.05 9.49 -13.85
N ILE A 345 17.22 10.09 -12.99
CA ILE A 345 17.65 11.02 -11.95
C ILE A 345 18.28 10.28 -10.75
N GLU A 346 17.82 9.08 -10.40
CA GLU A 346 18.28 8.37 -9.20
C GLU A 346 19.42 7.36 -9.46
N SER A 347 19.52 6.80 -10.68
CA SER A 347 20.45 5.72 -11.00
C SER A 347 21.89 6.19 -11.20
N SER A 348 22.87 5.29 -11.05
CA SER A 348 24.18 5.52 -11.67
C SER A 348 24.08 5.52 -13.20
N TRP A 349 25.21 5.63 -13.90
CA TRP A 349 25.25 5.32 -15.34
C TRP A 349 24.57 3.97 -15.63
N ASP A 350 23.55 4.01 -16.48
CA ASP A 350 22.76 2.87 -16.92
C ASP A 350 22.68 2.90 -18.46
N PRO A 351 23.43 2.04 -19.17
CA PRO A 351 23.48 2.04 -20.62
C PRO A 351 22.17 1.59 -21.26
N ASP A 352 21.39 0.73 -20.61
CA ASP A 352 20.11 0.25 -21.14
C ASP A 352 19.05 1.33 -21.03
N LEU A 353 19.03 2.04 -19.90
CA LEU A 353 18.16 3.20 -19.73
C LEU A 353 18.53 4.32 -20.70
N ALA A 354 19.83 4.56 -20.92
CA ALA A 354 20.29 5.51 -21.93
C ALA A 354 19.83 5.11 -23.35
N SER A 355 19.92 3.82 -23.69
CA SER A 355 19.42 3.29 -24.97
C SER A 355 17.90 3.43 -25.08
N GLU A 356 17.15 3.09 -24.03
CA GLU A 356 15.68 3.26 -24.03
C GLU A 356 15.30 4.72 -24.26
N ILE A 357 15.98 5.66 -23.57
CA ILE A 357 15.74 7.10 -23.75
C ILE A 357 16.09 7.54 -25.17
N GLN A 358 17.17 7.01 -25.77
CA GLN A 358 17.53 7.28 -27.16
C GLN A 358 16.46 6.81 -28.14
N ASP A 359 15.94 5.59 -27.96
CA ASP A 359 14.84 5.06 -28.78
C ASP A 359 13.59 5.95 -28.69
N ARG A 360 13.29 6.50 -27.50
CA ARG A 360 12.19 7.47 -27.34
C ARG A 360 12.46 8.78 -28.08
N LEU A 361 13.70 9.27 -28.04
CA LEU A 361 14.11 10.48 -28.74
C LEU A 361 14.10 10.33 -30.28
N GLU A 362 14.15 9.11 -30.83
CA GLU A 362 13.89 8.91 -32.26
C GLU A 362 12.47 9.30 -32.65
N THR A 363 11.50 9.06 -31.75
CA THR A 363 10.09 9.42 -31.95
C THR A 363 9.78 10.84 -31.50
N TYR A 364 10.44 11.31 -30.44
CA TYR A 364 10.23 12.62 -29.84
C TYR A 364 11.56 13.41 -29.72
N PRO A 365 12.14 13.91 -30.83
CA PRO A 365 13.51 14.43 -30.84
C PRO A 365 13.78 15.65 -29.97
N ASP A 366 12.74 16.43 -29.69
CA ASP A 366 12.79 17.67 -28.90
C ASP A 366 12.15 17.51 -27.51
N ASP A 367 11.93 16.27 -27.05
CA ASP A 367 11.38 16.05 -25.71
C ASP A 367 12.40 16.44 -24.63
N LYS A 368 12.14 17.56 -23.95
CA LYS A 368 13.07 18.13 -22.96
C LYS A 368 13.37 17.20 -21.80
N ASP A 369 12.42 16.35 -21.40
CA ASP A 369 12.57 15.50 -20.22
C ASP A 369 13.49 14.32 -20.55
N TYR A 370 13.30 13.71 -21.72
CA TYR A 370 14.19 12.67 -22.22
C TYR A 370 15.59 13.20 -22.54
N LEU A 371 15.69 14.38 -23.17
CA LEU A 371 16.98 15.04 -23.40
C LEU A 371 17.71 15.33 -22.08
N PHE A 372 17.01 15.86 -21.08
CA PHE A 372 17.57 16.13 -19.76
C PHE A 372 18.08 14.86 -19.09
N SER A 373 17.23 13.82 -19.02
CA SER A 373 17.60 12.52 -18.46
C SER A 373 18.82 11.91 -19.15
N LEU A 374 18.90 12.01 -20.47
CA LEU A 374 20.06 11.53 -21.23
C LEU A 374 21.33 12.32 -20.92
N ALA A 375 21.23 13.65 -20.78
CA ALA A 375 22.35 14.51 -20.42
C ALA A 375 22.90 14.21 -19.01
N VAL A 376 22.00 13.95 -18.05
CA VAL A 376 22.36 13.50 -16.68
C VAL A 376 23.15 12.18 -16.75
N LEU A 377 22.66 11.19 -17.49
CA LEU A 377 23.35 9.90 -17.63
C LEU A 377 24.74 10.05 -18.27
N TYR A 378 24.88 10.82 -19.36
CA TYR A 378 26.18 11.05 -20.00
C TYR A 378 27.15 11.83 -19.10
N LYS A 379 26.66 12.80 -18.32
CA LYS A 379 27.47 13.47 -17.31
C LYS A 379 28.00 12.46 -16.29
N ARG A 380 27.13 11.56 -15.78
CA ARG A 380 27.53 10.53 -14.80
C ARG A 380 28.60 9.59 -15.32
N LYS A 381 28.47 9.19 -16.58
CA LYS A 381 29.48 8.40 -17.29
C LYS A 381 30.83 9.12 -17.42
N GLY A 382 30.84 10.45 -17.43
CA GLY A 382 32.01 11.28 -17.71
C GLY A 382 32.15 11.70 -19.17
N ASP A 383 31.16 11.41 -20.02
CA ASP A 383 31.14 11.85 -21.42
C ASP A 383 30.65 13.32 -21.50
N LEU A 384 31.42 14.23 -20.89
CA LEU A 384 31.06 15.63 -20.66
C LEU A 384 30.75 16.39 -21.96
N GLU A 385 31.44 16.09 -23.06
CA GLU A 385 31.18 16.71 -24.36
C GLU A 385 29.82 16.33 -24.96
N ILE A 386 29.33 15.10 -24.71
CA ILE A 386 27.99 14.69 -25.12
C ILE A 386 26.96 15.41 -24.26
N ALA A 387 27.16 15.39 -22.93
CA ALA A 387 26.29 16.09 -22.00
C ALA A 387 26.19 17.60 -22.32
N ARG A 388 27.33 18.24 -22.64
CA ARG A 388 27.40 19.65 -23.04
C ARG A 388 26.48 19.95 -24.22
N ARG A 389 26.59 19.19 -25.32
CA ARG A 389 25.77 19.43 -26.52
C ARG A 389 24.28 19.30 -26.25
N ILE A 390 23.90 18.34 -25.40
CA ILE A 390 22.49 18.14 -25.03
C ILE A 390 22.01 19.29 -24.14
N TYR A 391 22.78 19.69 -23.13
CA TYR A 391 22.43 20.83 -22.27
C TYR A 391 22.41 22.17 -23.03
N GLU A 392 23.33 22.40 -23.96
CA GLU A 392 23.31 23.57 -24.86
C GLU A 392 22.01 23.57 -25.69
N ARG A 393 21.61 22.42 -26.24
CA ARG A 393 20.33 22.29 -26.96
C ARG A 393 19.12 22.61 -26.08
N LEU A 394 19.11 22.10 -24.85
CA LEU A 394 18.06 22.38 -23.87
C LEU A 394 18.01 23.86 -23.50
N ALA A 395 19.15 24.46 -23.13
CA ALA A 395 19.26 25.87 -22.75
C ALA A 395 18.90 26.84 -23.90
N ASN A 396 19.16 26.45 -25.14
CA ASN A 396 18.76 27.23 -26.31
C ASN A 396 17.24 27.17 -26.58
N SER A 397 16.58 26.10 -26.16
CA SER A 397 15.16 25.85 -26.46
C SER A 397 14.24 26.22 -25.28
N TYR A 398 14.74 26.14 -24.05
CA TYR A 398 13.98 26.28 -22.82
C TYR A 398 14.70 27.19 -21.83
N GLN A 399 13.96 28.13 -21.25
CA GLN A 399 14.46 29.12 -20.29
C GLN A 399 14.17 28.69 -18.84
N GLU A 400 14.67 27.51 -18.47
CA GLU A 400 14.50 26.89 -17.13
C GLU A 400 15.84 26.78 -16.42
N SER A 401 15.89 27.22 -15.16
CA SER A 401 17.11 27.33 -14.33
C SER A 401 17.89 26.01 -14.24
N VAL A 402 17.16 24.88 -14.21
CA VAL A 402 17.73 23.53 -14.15
C VAL A 402 18.69 23.24 -15.31
N PHE A 403 18.39 23.69 -16.52
CA PHE A 403 19.27 23.43 -17.67
C PHE A 403 20.56 24.25 -17.60
N PHE A 404 20.46 25.51 -17.15
CA PHE A 404 21.61 26.40 -17.03
C PHE A 404 22.53 25.99 -15.88
N ASN A 405 22.00 25.59 -14.72
CA ASN A 405 22.85 25.09 -13.63
C ASN A 405 23.66 23.87 -14.07
N ASN A 406 23.01 22.88 -14.69
CA ASN A 406 23.70 21.66 -15.12
C ASN A 406 24.61 21.89 -16.33
N LEU A 407 24.28 22.83 -17.22
CA LEU A 407 25.21 23.27 -18.27
C LEU A 407 26.45 23.94 -17.67
N GLY A 408 26.27 24.77 -16.64
CA GLY A 408 27.36 25.36 -15.87
C GLY A 408 28.25 24.30 -15.24
N ASN A 409 27.65 23.24 -14.66
CA ASN A 409 28.40 22.11 -14.12
C ASN A 409 29.28 21.46 -15.18
N VAL A 410 28.72 21.20 -16.37
CA VAL A 410 29.48 20.59 -17.47
C VAL A 410 30.58 21.52 -17.98
N TYR A 411 30.32 22.82 -18.12
CA TYR A 411 31.37 23.78 -18.50
C TYR A 411 32.50 23.84 -17.49
N PHE A 412 32.17 23.85 -16.20
CA PHE A 412 33.15 23.86 -15.13
C PHE A 412 34.06 22.62 -15.20
N LEU A 413 33.45 21.43 -15.33
CA LEU A 413 34.17 20.17 -15.44
C LEU A 413 35.02 20.06 -16.73
N LEU A 414 34.67 20.81 -17.79
CA LEU A 414 35.45 20.94 -19.02
C LEU A 414 36.54 22.04 -18.94
N GLY A 415 36.69 22.73 -17.81
CA GLY A 415 37.63 23.84 -17.64
C GLY A 415 37.21 25.15 -18.30
N ARG A 416 35.94 25.26 -18.74
CA ARG A 416 35.33 26.49 -19.29
C ARG A 416 34.73 27.33 -18.17
N GLU A 417 35.59 27.76 -17.25
CA GLU A 417 35.19 28.36 -15.96
C GLU A 417 34.34 29.63 -16.12
N LYS A 418 34.68 30.51 -17.07
CA LYS A 418 33.90 31.73 -17.33
C LYS A 418 32.48 31.41 -17.80
N ASP A 419 32.35 30.45 -18.71
CA ASP A 419 31.03 30.04 -19.20
C ASP A 419 30.22 29.42 -18.05
N ALA A 420 30.86 28.65 -17.17
CA ALA A 420 30.21 28.10 -15.98
C ALA A 420 29.68 29.20 -15.05
N TYR A 421 30.48 30.22 -14.75
CA TYR A 421 30.07 31.37 -13.95
C TYR A 421 28.85 32.08 -14.56
N ASP A 422 28.88 32.34 -15.87
CA ASP A 422 27.78 32.98 -16.57
C ASP A 422 26.50 32.13 -16.49
N MET A 423 26.61 30.81 -16.67
CA MET A 423 25.47 29.89 -16.58
C MET A 423 24.88 29.78 -15.16
N TYR A 424 25.71 29.73 -14.10
CA TYR A 424 25.20 29.70 -12.72
C TYR A 424 24.45 30.97 -12.36
N ASN A 425 24.99 32.15 -12.71
CA ASN A 425 24.30 33.42 -12.47
C ASN A 425 23.01 33.52 -13.28
N TYR A 426 23.00 33.02 -14.52
CA TYR A 426 21.80 33.01 -15.33
C TYR A 426 20.73 32.04 -14.78
N ALA A 427 21.12 30.88 -14.25
CA ALA A 427 20.21 29.98 -13.54
C ALA A 427 19.54 30.66 -12.35
N ILE A 428 20.30 31.40 -11.52
CA ILE A 428 19.78 32.20 -10.40
C ILE A 428 18.82 33.28 -10.89
N HIS A 429 19.17 33.97 -11.98
CA HIS A 429 18.33 34.99 -12.59
C HIS A 429 16.98 34.41 -13.05
N LEU A 430 16.98 33.30 -13.78
CA LEU A 430 15.77 32.61 -14.22
C LEU A 430 14.93 32.11 -13.04
N ALA A 431 15.58 31.54 -12.02
CA ALA A 431 14.89 31.07 -10.82
C ALA A 431 14.15 32.20 -10.10
N THR A 432 14.76 33.39 -10.05
CA THR A 432 14.16 34.57 -9.38
C THR A 432 13.08 35.23 -10.24
N THR A 433 13.25 35.29 -11.56
CA THR A 433 12.41 36.10 -12.46
C THR A 433 11.31 35.33 -13.17
N ASN A 434 11.56 34.07 -13.53
CA ASN A 434 10.61 33.23 -14.25
C ASN A 434 9.94 32.22 -13.32
N GLU A 435 10.72 31.63 -12.41
CA GLU A 435 10.24 30.54 -11.53
C GLU A 435 9.84 31.04 -10.14
N PHE A 436 10.19 32.29 -9.81
CA PHE A 436 9.89 32.98 -8.55
C PHE A 436 10.26 32.19 -7.28
N ARG A 437 11.50 31.68 -7.24
CA ARG A 437 12.00 30.82 -6.16
C ARG A 437 13.50 30.98 -5.92
N ASP A 438 13.92 30.61 -4.71
CA ASP A 438 15.32 30.45 -4.36
C ASP A 438 15.80 29.01 -4.67
N ILE A 439 17.02 28.88 -5.20
CA ILE A 439 17.66 27.58 -5.53
C ILE A 439 19.07 27.56 -4.98
N ALA A 440 19.44 26.49 -4.27
CA ALA A 440 20.68 26.42 -3.51
C ALA A 440 21.87 25.95 -4.37
N GLU A 441 21.60 25.09 -5.35
CA GLU A 441 22.60 24.38 -6.15
C GLU A 441 23.52 25.34 -6.92
N PRO A 442 23.03 26.38 -7.62
CA PRO A 442 23.93 27.32 -8.29
C PRO A 442 24.80 28.12 -7.33
N TYR A 443 24.31 28.44 -6.13
CA TYR A 443 25.13 29.11 -5.11
C TYR A 443 26.20 28.20 -4.53
N TYR A 444 25.90 26.90 -4.34
CA TYR A 444 26.89 25.91 -3.96
C TYR A 444 28.00 25.83 -5.03
N ASN A 445 27.61 25.75 -6.31
CA ASN A 445 28.52 25.67 -7.44
C ASN A 445 29.34 26.96 -7.64
N LEU A 446 28.76 28.14 -7.39
CA LEU A 446 29.49 29.41 -7.35
C LEU A 446 30.53 29.45 -6.23
N ASN A 447 30.23 28.87 -5.06
CA ASN A 447 31.24 28.72 -4.01
C ASN A 447 32.43 27.87 -4.50
N GLU A 448 32.18 26.75 -5.19
CA GLU A 448 33.24 25.92 -5.76
C GLU A 448 34.04 26.69 -6.82
N TYR A 449 33.36 27.42 -7.70
CA TYR A 449 34.01 28.31 -8.66
C TYR A 449 34.92 29.33 -7.99
N HIS A 450 34.43 30.07 -6.99
CA HIS A 450 35.21 31.10 -6.31
C HIS A 450 36.38 30.52 -5.49
N ASN A 451 36.26 29.29 -4.98
CA ASN A 451 37.37 28.58 -4.34
C ASN A 451 38.51 28.30 -5.32
N GLU A 452 38.22 27.84 -6.54
CA GLU A 452 39.25 27.64 -7.58
C GLU A 452 39.92 28.96 -8.00
N GLN A 453 39.17 30.07 -7.97
CA GLN A 453 39.72 31.41 -8.24
C GLN A 453 40.47 32.04 -7.05
N PHE A 454 40.53 31.36 -5.89
CA PHE A 454 41.04 31.88 -4.63
C PHE A 454 40.31 33.14 -4.11
N ASP A 455 39.07 33.41 -4.56
CA ASP A 455 38.22 34.48 -4.05
C ASP A 455 37.40 34.01 -2.85
N LEU A 456 38.05 34.00 -1.69
CA LEU A 456 37.43 33.56 -0.43
C LEU A 456 36.22 34.42 -0.01
N THR A 457 36.16 35.68 -0.44
CA THR A 457 35.05 36.58 -0.03
C THR A 457 33.77 36.20 -0.74
N GLN A 458 33.81 36.04 -2.07
CA GLN A 458 32.64 35.62 -2.84
C GLN A 458 32.27 34.17 -2.56
N SER A 459 33.27 33.29 -2.35
CA SER A 459 33.05 31.90 -1.94
C SER A 459 32.24 31.80 -0.64
N MET A 460 32.63 32.54 0.41
CA MET A 460 31.91 32.54 1.68
C MET A 460 30.48 33.08 1.56
N GLU A 461 30.26 34.11 0.75
CA GLU A 461 28.91 34.63 0.50
C GLU A 461 28.04 33.64 -0.26
N ALA A 462 28.56 33.04 -1.34
CA ALA A 462 27.83 32.03 -2.11
C ALA A 462 27.48 30.81 -1.24
N ARG A 463 28.43 30.33 -0.43
CA ARG A 463 28.18 29.24 0.53
C ARG A 463 27.13 29.61 1.58
N ARG A 464 27.17 30.84 2.11
CA ARG A 464 26.18 31.34 3.07
C ARG A 464 24.78 31.32 2.44
N ARG A 465 24.64 31.81 1.21
CA ARG A 465 23.37 31.79 0.46
C ARG A 465 22.86 30.38 0.23
N ALA A 466 23.70 29.47 -0.23
CA ALA A 466 23.33 28.07 -0.40
C ALA A 466 22.78 27.46 0.91
N GLY A 467 23.45 27.71 2.04
CA GLY A 467 23.03 27.22 3.36
C GLY A 467 21.78 27.88 3.94
N GLU A 468 21.47 29.12 3.55
CA GLU A 468 20.20 29.78 3.93
C GLU A 468 19.01 29.17 3.19
N ILE A 469 19.22 28.72 1.96
CA ILE A 469 18.18 28.11 1.12
C ILE A 469 18.02 26.63 1.44
N ASP A 470 19.12 25.88 1.43
CA ASP A 470 19.14 24.45 1.74
C ASP A 470 20.36 24.06 2.61
N PRO A 471 20.21 24.06 3.95
CA PRO A 471 21.24 23.56 4.85
C PRO A 471 21.63 22.10 4.57
N SER A 472 20.68 21.27 4.11
CA SER A 472 20.90 19.85 3.90
C SER A 472 21.80 19.56 2.69
N LEU A 473 21.81 20.45 1.69
CA LEU A 473 22.76 20.41 0.59
C LEU A 473 24.20 20.56 1.10
N LEU A 474 24.44 21.55 1.97
CA LEU A 474 25.78 21.77 2.52
C LEU A 474 26.26 20.63 3.41
N ASP A 475 25.37 20.08 4.24
CA ASP A 475 25.69 18.92 5.08
C ASP A 475 26.04 17.70 4.21
N ARG A 476 25.27 17.46 3.14
CA ARG A 476 25.54 16.37 2.19
C ARG A 476 26.90 16.54 1.53
N PHE A 477 27.19 17.70 0.93
CA PHE A 477 28.45 17.94 0.23
C PHE A 477 29.66 18.02 1.16
N ARG A 478 29.47 18.40 2.43
CA ARG A 478 30.53 18.29 3.44
C ARG A 478 31.01 16.85 3.61
N GLU A 479 30.11 15.88 3.51
CA GLU A 479 30.42 14.46 3.67
C GLU A 479 30.92 13.81 2.37
N ILE A 480 30.32 14.16 1.23
CA ILE A 480 30.56 13.43 -0.02
C ILE A 480 31.57 14.09 -0.96
N ARG A 481 31.93 15.36 -0.79
CA ARG A 481 32.69 16.11 -1.81
C ARG A 481 34.07 15.50 -2.10
N LYS A 482 34.36 15.24 -3.38
CA LYS A 482 35.67 14.83 -3.91
C LYS A 482 35.96 15.56 -5.23
N PRO A 483 36.82 16.60 -5.24
CA PRO A 483 37.12 17.39 -6.45
C PRO A 483 37.60 16.57 -7.65
N GLU A 484 38.34 15.50 -7.38
CA GLU A 484 38.87 14.58 -8.38
C GLU A 484 37.78 13.72 -9.08
N ASN A 485 36.55 13.72 -8.56
CA ASN A 485 35.43 12.97 -9.12
C ASN A 485 34.30 13.90 -9.57
N HIS A 486 34.00 13.91 -10.87
CA HIS A 486 33.01 14.80 -11.48
C HIS A 486 31.57 14.61 -10.98
N ASN A 487 31.24 13.46 -10.39
CA ASN A 487 29.93 13.19 -9.80
C ASN A 487 29.79 13.69 -8.36
N ARG A 488 30.91 14.03 -7.71
CA ARG A 488 30.97 14.39 -6.28
C ARG A 488 31.46 15.81 -6.03
N TYR A 489 31.71 16.58 -7.09
CA TYR A 489 32.29 17.91 -6.95
C TYR A 489 31.24 19.02 -6.96
N LEU A 490 30.25 18.92 -7.85
CA LEU A 490 29.25 19.96 -8.09
C LEU A 490 27.84 19.45 -7.78
N ALA A 491 26.96 20.36 -7.38
CA ALA A 491 25.56 20.10 -7.14
C ALA A 491 24.77 20.13 -8.46
N ASP A 492 24.27 18.97 -8.86
CA ASP A 492 23.28 18.88 -9.93
C ASP A 492 21.92 19.38 -9.45
N MET A 493 21.19 20.02 -10.37
CA MET A 493 19.83 20.46 -10.14
C MET A 493 18.88 19.52 -10.88
N TYR A 494 17.77 19.14 -10.27
CA TYR A 494 16.78 18.25 -10.88
C TYR A 494 15.43 18.95 -11.08
N PHE A 495 14.55 18.28 -11.83
CA PHE A 495 13.17 18.76 -12.00
C PHE A 495 12.45 18.86 -10.67
N GLN A 496 11.56 19.84 -10.60
CA GLN A 496 10.84 20.14 -9.38
C GLN A 496 9.69 19.15 -9.15
N PRO A 497 9.22 18.97 -7.90
CA PRO A 497 8.13 18.05 -7.60
C PRO A 497 6.87 18.34 -8.42
N GLU A 498 6.60 19.60 -8.77
CA GLU A 498 5.48 20.02 -9.61
C GLU A 498 5.61 19.46 -11.03
N HIS A 499 6.77 19.65 -11.66
CA HIS A 499 7.07 19.10 -12.99
C HIS A 499 6.97 17.58 -12.99
N MET A 500 7.50 16.92 -11.96
CA MET A 500 7.40 15.47 -11.81
C MET A 500 5.93 15.00 -11.67
N ARG A 501 5.04 15.76 -11.02
CA ARG A 501 3.59 15.45 -11.00
C ARG A 501 2.96 15.61 -12.38
N ASP A 502 3.35 16.62 -13.14
CA ASP A 502 2.84 16.87 -14.48
C ASP A 502 3.22 15.71 -15.43
N LEU A 503 4.42 15.15 -15.30
CA LEU A 503 4.82 13.94 -16.04
C LEU A 503 3.90 12.72 -15.78
N VAL A 504 3.40 12.57 -14.54
CA VAL A 504 2.44 11.51 -14.21
C VAL A 504 1.13 11.73 -14.98
N SER A 505 0.63 12.96 -14.98
CA SER A 505 -0.60 13.32 -15.70
C SER A 505 -0.47 13.19 -17.21
N ALA A 506 0.68 13.59 -17.79
CA ALA A 506 0.96 13.47 -19.21
C ALA A 506 1.01 12.01 -19.65
N SER A 507 1.74 11.17 -18.89
CA SER A 507 1.83 9.72 -19.16
C SER A 507 0.45 9.05 -19.13
N PHE A 508 -0.43 9.47 -18.21
CA PHE A 508 -1.81 8.96 -18.16
C PHE A 508 -2.62 9.32 -19.41
N VAL A 509 -2.51 10.56 -19.89
CA VAL A 509 -3.22 11.05 -21.09
C VAL A 509 -2.72 10.36 -22.36
N GLU A 510 -1.44 10.02 -22.44
CA GLU A 510 -0.83 9.26 -23.55
C GLU A 510 -1.29 7.79 -23.60
N GLY A 511 -2.14 7.36 -22.66
CA GLY A 511 -2.69 6.01 -22.64
C GLY A 511 -1.73 4.97 -22.05
N VAL A 512 -0.65 5.42 -21.39
CA VAL A 512 0.17 4.53 -20.55
C VAL A 512 -0.65 4.19 -19.32
N ARG A 513 -1.41 3.09 -19.42
CA ARG A 513 -2.14 2.55 -18.28
C ARG A 513 -1.14 1.96 -17.30
N GLY A 514 -1.33 2.19 -16.01
CA GLY A 514 -0.53 1.55 -14.97
C GLY A 514 -0.51 0.03 -15.19
N GLN A 515 0.61 -0.63 -14.90
CA GLN A 515 0.58 -2.07 -14.70
C GLN A 515 -0.44 -2.30 -13.59
N GLN A 516 -1.58 -2.94 -13.90
CA GLN A 516 -2.59 -3.21 -12.89
C GLN A 516 -1.89 -3.94 -11.75
N ALA A 517 -1.83 -3.31 -10.57
CA ALA A 517 -1.24 -3.91 -9.40
C ALA A 517 -1.92 -5.28 -9.21
N THR A 518 -1.12 -6.34 -9.27
CA THR A 518 -1.57 -7.74 -9.27
C THR A 518 -2.07 -8.21 -7.89
N GLY A 519 -2.73 -7.34 -7.12
CA GLY A 519 -3.15 -7.58 -5.75
C GLY A 519 -4.60 -7.19 -5.50
N PHE A 520 -5.31 -8.03 -4.71
CA PHE A 520 -6.72 -7.99 -4.26
C PHE A 520 -7.81 -7.79 -5.33
N TRP A 521 -7.62 -6.88 -6.27
CA TRP A 521 -8.50 -6.55 -7.39
C TRP A 521 -8.48 -7.58 -8.51
N THR A 522 -7.31 -8.17 -8.81
CA THR A 522 -7.15 -9.21 -9.84
C THR A 522 -7.22 -10.65 -9.29
N ALA A 523 -7.14 -10.83 -7.96
CA ALA A 523 -7.12 -12.15 -7.30
C ALA A 523 -8.50 -12.84 -7.17
N GLY A 524 -9.49 -12.47 -8.01
CA GLY A 524 -10.72 -13.24 -8.18
C GLY A 524 -11.95 -12.79 -7.37
N ILE A 525 -11.83 -11.90 -6.38
CA ILE A 525 -13.00 -11.44 -5.59
C ILE A 525 -13.70 -10.22 -6.24
N ILE A 526 -12.96 -9.39 -6.99
CA ILE A 526 -13.47 -8.15 -7.62
C ILE A 526 -13.16 -8.10 -9.14
N SER A 527 -12.52 -9.14 -9.69
CA SER A 527 -12.06 -9.18 -11.08
C SER A 527 -13.18 -9.26 -12.14
N GLY A 528 -14.46 -9.32 -11.74
CA GLY A 528 -15.58 -9.49 -12.66
C GLY A 528 -16.22 -8.19 -13.15
N PHE A 529 -15.93 -7.03 -12.52
CA PHE A 529 -16.60 -5.78 -12.88
C PHE A 529 -15.90 -5.04 -14.03
N SER A 530 -15.97 -5.60 -15.24
CA SER A 530 -15.68 -4.87 -16.47
C SER A 530 -16.87 -3.98 -16.87
N ALA A 531 -16.64 -2.89 -17.60
CA ALA A 531 -17.73 -2.06 -18.13
C ALA A 531 -18.73 -2.87 -18.97
N GLU A 532 -18.30 -4.00 -19.53
CA GLU A 532 -19.12 -4.94 -20.31
C GLU A 532 -20.14 -5.70 -19.44
N SER A 533 -19.87 -5.92 -18.14
CA SER A 533 -20.79 -6.61 -17.22
C SER A 533 -22.01 -5.77 -16.81
N LEU A 534 -22.03 -4.47 -17.14
CA LEU A 534 -23.18 -3.58 -16.92
C LEU A 534 -24.35 -3.83 -17.89
N MET A 535 -24.08 -4.34 -19.11
CA MET A 535 -25.08 -4.34 -20.19
C MET A 535 -26.07 -5.52 -20.14
N GLY A 536 -25.73 -6.64 -19.49
CA GLY A 536 -26.61 -7.83 -19.39
C GLY A 536 -27.31 -7.96 -18.02
N PRO A 537 -26.58 -8.33 -16.95
CA PRO A 537 -27.12 -8.48 -15.59
C PRO A 537 -27.83 -7.21 -15.07
N GLY A 538 -27.32 -6.03 -15.41
CA GLY A 538 -27.91 -4.75 -15.02
C GLY A 538 -29.32 -4.55 -15.59
N VAL A 539 -29.52 -4.85 -16.88
CA VAL A 539 -30.84 -4.77 -17.54
C VAL A 539 -31.80 -5.78 -16.93
N ALA A 540 -31.36 -7.02 -16.68
CA ALA A 540 -32.16 -8.04 -16.04
C ALA A 540 -32.62 -7.62 -14.62
N LEU A 541 -31.75 -6.99 -13.84
CA LEU A 541 -32.10 -6.49 -12.50
C LEU A 541 -33.04 -5.29 -12.54
N VAL A 542 -32.91 -4.39 -13.51
CA VAL A 542 -33.88 -3.32 -13.73
C VAL A 542 -35.24 -3.89 -14.08
N ILE A 543 -35.30 -4.91 -14.96
CA ILE A 543 -36.55 -5.62 -15.29
C ILE A 543 -37.12 -6.31 -14.04
N ILE A 544 -36.32 -7.03 -13.26
CA ILE A 544 -36.74 -7.67 -12.01
C ILE A 544 -37.24 -6.64 -11.00
N PHE A 545 -36.56 -5.49 -10.87
CA PHE A 545 -36.97 -4.40 -10.00
C PHE A 545 -38.27 -3.75 -10.47
N LEU A 546 -38.44 -3.52 -11.78
CA LEU A 546 -39.68 -3.00 -12.34
C LEU A 546 -40.84 -3.99 -12.17
N LEU A 547 -40.62 -5.29 -12.40
CA LEU A 547 -41.59 -6.34 -12.15
C LEU A 547 -41.93 -6.44 -10.66
N TYR A 548 -40.94 -6.36 -9.77
CA TYR A 548 -41.12 -6.26 -8.33
C TYR A 548 -42.01 -5.06 -8.01
N VAL A 549 -41.64 -3.84 -8.44
CA VAL A 549 -42.41 -2.62 -8.21
C VAL A 549 -43.83 -2.72 -8.81
N LEU A 550 -44.03 -3.31 -9.98
CA LEU A 550 -45.34 -3.47 -10.63
C LEU A 550 -46.25 -4.47 -9.88
N VAL A 551 -45.71 -5.63 -9.49
CA VAL A 551 -46.40 -6.63 -8.66
C VAL A 551 -46.77 -6.01 -7.30
N PHE A 552 -45.87 -5.22 -6.71
CA PHE A 552 -46.11 -4.59 -5.40
C PHE A 552 -46.98 -3.31 -5.48
N ARG A 553 -46.96 -2.55 -6.58
CA ARG A 553 -47.91 -1.43 -6.81
C ARG A 553 -49.33 -1.94 -6.96
N ARG A 554 -49.55 -3.08 -7.61
CA ARG A 554 -50.86 -3.77 -7.63
C ARG A 554 -51.30 -4.28 -6.25
N GLN A 555 -50.38 -4.42 -5.29
CA GLN A 555 -50.70 -4.82 -3.91
C GLN A 555 -51.03 -3.66 -2.96
N LYS A 556 -51.14 -2.40 -3.41
CA LYS A 556 -51.75 -1.32 -2.60
C LYS A 556 -53.18 -1.71 -2.15
N GLU A 557 -53.86 -2.58 -2.90
CA GLU A 557 -55.17 -3.16 -2.55
C GLU A 557 -55.09 -4.39 -1.61
N LEU A 558 -53.92 -5.03 -1.44
CA LEU A 558 -53.73 -6.22 -0.60
C LEU A 558 -52.99 -5.99 0.74
N GLY A 559 -52.89 -4.73 1.18
CA GLY A 559 -53.01 -4.39 2.60
C GLY A 559 -51.73 -4.29 3.45
N SER A 560 -51.38 -3.03 3.78
CA SER A 560 -50.50 -2.49 4.85
C SER A 560 -49.08 -3.05 5.01
N PRO A 561 -48.12 -2.24 5.52
CA PRO A 561 -46.82 -2.75 5.96
C PRO A 561 -46.98 -3.94 6.91
N ASP A 562 -46.07 -4.92 6.84
CA ASP A 562 -46.03 -6.04 7.77
C ASP A 562 -45.96 -5.51 9.20
N MET A 563 -46.98 -5.82 10.00
CA MET A 563 -47.10 -5.42 11.40
C MET A 563 -46.28 -6.38 12.28
N GLU A 564 -45.84 -5.92 13.44
CA GLU A 564 -45.19 -6.79 14.43
C GLU A 564 -46.19 -7.13 15.55
N CYS A 565 -46.21 -8.38 16.00
CA CYS A 565 -47.01 -8.77 17.17
C CYS A 565 -46.63 -7.92 18.39
N SER A 566 -47.60 -7.34 19.10
CA SER A 566 -47.32 -6.50 20.29
C SER A 566 -46.59 -7.26 21.41
N VAL A 567 -46.72 -8.59 21.45
CA VAL A 567 -46.16 -9.47 22.50
C VAL A 567 -44.86 -10.15 22.06
N CYS A 568 -44.90 -10.91 20.97
CA CYS A 568 -43.74 -11.70 20.52
C CYS A 568 -42.95 -11.07 19.36
N GLN A 569 -43.46 -9.97 18.81
CA GLN A 569 -42.88 -9.23 17.68
C GLN A 569 -42.56 -10.09 16.45
N ALA A 570 -43.32 -11.19 16.27
CA ALA A 570 -43.34 -11.95 15.03
C ALA A 570 -43.98 -11.13 13.90
N PRO A 571 -43.55 -11.30 12.64
CA PRO A 571 -44.19 -10.65 11.50
C PRO A 571 -45.65 -11.11 11.36
N ILE A 572 -46.54 -10.16 11.10
CA ILE A 572 -47.99 -10.36 10.92
C ILE A 572 -48.43 -9.56 9.68
N THR A 573 -49.33 -10.14 8.89
CA THR A 573 -50.01 -9.43 7.78
C THR A 573 -51.47 -9.12 8.15
N LYS A 574 -52.17 -8.31 7.34
CA LYS A 574 -53.63 -8.10 7.55
C LYS A 574 -54.43 -9.40 7.59
N LYS A 575 -53.97 -10.47 6.93
CA LYS A 575 -54.67 -11.76 6.86
C LYS A 575 -54.45 -12.60 8.11
N SER A 576 -53.25 -12.55 8.69
CA SER A 576 -52.86 -13.33 9.87
C SER A 576 -53.10 -12.59 11.19
N ARG A 577 -53.41 -11.28 11.17
CA ARG A 577 -53.64 -10.49 12.39
C ARG A 577 -54.88 -10.96 13.17
N ARG A 578 -54.74 -10.96 14.49
CA ARG A 578 -55.85 -11.08 15.44
C ARG A 578 -55.84 -9.86 16.35
N MET A 579 -57.01 -9.33 16.68
CA MET A 579 -57.13 -8.17 17.58
C MET A 579 -57.61 -8.60 18.96
N MET A 580 -57.01 -8.03 20.00
CA MET A 580 -57.43 -8.22 21.39
C MET A 580 -57.24 -6.92 22.15
N LYS A 581 -58.34 -6.31 22.66
CA LYS A 581 -58.32 -5.10 23.51
C LYS A 581 -57.32 -4.04 23.01
N SER A 582 -57.50 -3.62 21.75
CA SER A 582 -56.66 -2.67 20.99
C SER A 582 -55.22 -3.10 20.64
N GLU A 583 -54.84 -4.36 20.82
CA GLU A 583 -53.53 -4.88 20.42
C GLU A 583 -53.61 -5.86 19.24
N ILE A 584 -52.59 -5.79 18.39
CA ILE A 584 -52.42 -6.69 17.24
C ILE A 584 -51.53 -7.86 17.64
N LEU A 585 -52.11 -9.07 17.62
CA LEU A 585 -51.47 -10.32 18.02
C LEU A 585 -51.35 -11.29 16.84
N CYS A 586 -50.29 -12.10 16.85
CA CYS A 586 -50.15 -13.21 15.92
C CYS A 586 -51.08 -14.37 16.32
N PRO A 587 -51.42 -15.31 15.40
CA PRO A 587 -52.33 -16.41 15.70
C PRO A 587 -51.91 -17.25 16.92
N SER A 588 -50.61 -17.47 17.09
CA SER A 588 -50.06 -18.23 18.22
C SER A 588 -50.25 -17.50 19.56
N CYS A 589 -49.89 -16.22 19.65
CA CYS A 589 -50.08 -15.43 20.88
C CYS A 589 -51.56 -15.20 21.20
N TYR A 590 -52.39 -14.98 20.17
CA TYR A 590 -53.83 -14.86 20.35
C TYR A 590 -54.43 -16.15 20.90
N GLY A 591 -54.07 -17.32 20.36
CA GLY A 591 -54.57 -18.61 20.85
C GLY A 591 -54.22 -18.87 22.32
N ILE A 592 -52.99 -18.53 22.74
CA ILE A 592 -52.54 -18.70 24.13
C ILE A 592 -53.27 -17.71 25.07
N LEU A 593 -53.41 -16.44 24.67
CA LEU A 593 -53.95 -15.39 25.53
C LEU A 593 -55.49 -15.36 25.56
N SER A 594 -56.16 -15.76 24.48
CA SER A 594 -57.63 -15.77 24.39
C SER A 594 -58.25 -16.93 25.16
N GLY A 595 -57.50 -18.01 25.38
CA GLY A 595 -57.94 -19.16 26.18
C GLY A 595 -58.00 -18.88 27.69
N VAL A 596 -57.47 -17.74 28.18
CA VAL A 596 -57.35 -17.45 29.60
C VAL A 596 -58.26 -16.30 30.01
N ARG A 597 -59.28 -16.59 30.83
CA ARG A 597 -60.30 -15.61 31.26
C ARG A 597 -59.90 -14.77 32.50
N ARG A 598 -58.92 -15.21 33.30
CA ARG A 598 -58.50 -14.51 34.53
C ARG A 598 -57.47 -13.40 34.20
N PRO A 599 -57.74 -12.11 34.49
CA PRO A 599 -56.86 -11.00 34.09
C PRO A 599 -55.43 -11.10 34.61
N GLY A 600 -55.23 -11.44 35.90
CA GLY A 600 -53.89 -11.56 36.48
C GLY A 600 -53.05 -12.71 35.88
N MET A 601 -53.71 -13.82 35.51
CA MET A 601 -53.05 -14.95 34.84
C MET A 601 -52.70 -14.61 33.38
N GLN A 602 -53.58 -13.88 32.70
CA GLN A 602 -53.36 -13.40 31.34
C GLN A 602 -52.15 -12.44 31.27
N GLN A 603 -52.03 -11.52 32.24
CA GLN A 603 -50.89 -10.61 32.34
C GLN A 603 -49.57 -11.36 32.60
N HIS A 604 -49.58 -12.34 33.52
CA HIS A 604 -48.39 -13.14 33.79
C HIS A 604 -47.93 -13.95 32.57
N LEU A 605 -48.86 -14.57 31.82
CA LEU A 605 -48.56 -15.27 30.58
C LEU A 605 -47.99 -14.34 29.51
N ARG A 606 -48.55 -13.12 29.42
CA ARG A 606 -48.05 -12.08 28.52
C ARG A 606 -46.60 -11.72 28.85
N GLU A 607 -46.29 -11.44 30.11
CA GLU A 607 -44.91 -11.16 30.55
C GLU A 607 -43.97 -12.33 30.22
N LYS A 608 -44.42 -13.57 30.40
CA LYS A 608 -43.65 -14.77 30.04
C LYS A 608 -43.37 -14.87 28.53
N LEU A 609 -44.36 -14.54 27.69
CA LEU A 609 -44.20 -14.53 26.24
C LEU A 609 -43.24 -13.42 25.77
N VAL A 610 -43.37 -12.21 26.34
CA VAL A 610 -42.44 -11.09 26.08
C VAL A 610 -41.02 -11.50 26.48
N ARG A 611 -40.82 -12.03 27.69
CA ARG A 611 -39.49 -12.50 28.15
C ARG A 611 -38.90 -13.58 27.25
N THR A 612 -39.71 -14.52 26.76
CA THR A 612 -39.26 -15.56 25.82
C THR A 612 -38.82 -14.96 24.48
N ALA A 613 -39.59 -14.01 23.95
CA ALA A 613 -39.27 -13.30 22.72
C ALA A 613 -38.01 -12.42 22.86
N GLU A 614 -37.86 -11.72 23.98
CA GLU A 614 -36.66 -10.96 24.32
C GLU A 614 -35.42 -11.84 24.43
N LYS A 615 -35.51 -13.01 25.07
CA LYS A 615 -34.41 -13.99 25.12
C LYS A 615 -34.00 -14.44 23.73
N LYS A 616 -34.95 -14.75 22.84
CA LYS A 616 -34.67 -15.13 21.44
C LYS A 616 -34.01 -13.99 20.66
N ARG A 617 -34.53 -12.75 20.78
CA ARG A 617 -33.92 -11.57 20.13
C ARG A 617 -32.53 -11.27 20.69
N LEU A 618 -32.31 -11.45 22.00
CA LEU A 618 -30.98 -11.31 22.62
C LEU A 618 -30.01 -12.37 22.08
N LEU A 619 -30.46 -13.61 21.93
CA LEU A 619 -29.65 -14.67 21.33
C LEU A 619 -29.26 -14.31 19.88
N ILE A 620 -30.21 -13.89 19.05
CA ILE A 620 -29.92 -13.44 17.68
C ILE A 620 -28.96 -12.24 17.67
N THR A 621 -29.16 -11.28 18.59
CA THR A 621 -28.25 -10.14 18.72
C THR A 621 -26.83 -10.59 19.06
N ARG A 622 -26.67 -11.56 19.99
CA ARG A 622 -25.36 -12.12 20.35
C ARG A 622 -24.70 -12.83 19.17
N VAL A 623 -25.46 -13.61 18.40
CA VAL A 623 -24.98 -14.27 17.18
C VAL A 623 -24.54 -13.24 16.15
N PHE A 624 -25.35 -12.21 15.90
CA PHE A 624 -25.02 -11.14 14.97
C PHE A 624 -23.83 -10.29 15.45
N SER A 625 -23.65 -10.14 16.76
CA SER A 625 -22.50 -9.44 17.36
C SER A 625 -21.20 -10.23 17.31
N LEU A 626 -21.20 -11.52 16.90
CA LEU A 626 -19.95 -12.25 16.63
C LEU A 626 -19.11 -11.55 15.56
N PHE A 627 -19.78 -10.86 14.63
CA PHE A 627 -19.14 -9.89 13.77
C PHE A 627 -19.40 -8.47 14.33
N PRO A 628 -18.36 -7.67 14.60
CA PRO A 628 -18.54 -6.32 15.12
C PRO A 628 -19.48 -5.48 14.25
N GLY A 629 -20.46 -4.85 14.90
CA GLY A 629 -21.47 -4.02 14.22
C GLY A 629 -22.74 -4.76 13.78
N GLY A 630 -22.72 -6.08 13.58
CA GLY A 630 -23.91 -6.83 13.15
C GLY A 630 -25.08 -6.75 14.14
N GLY A 631 -24.80 -6.88 15.44
CA GLY A 631 -25.81 -6.72 16.49
C GLY A 631 -26.40 -5.31 16.57
N HIS A 632 -25.60 -4.27 16.28
CA HIS A 632 -26.06 -2.88 16.22
C HIS A 632 -27.04 -2.68 15.05
N ILE A 633 -26.74 -3.21 13.86
CA ILE A 633 -27.63 -3.16 12.69
C ILE A 633 -28.94 -3.89 12.97
N PHE A 634 -28.87 -5.09 13.56
CA PHE A 634 -30.05 -5.86 13.94
C PHE A 634 -30.96 -5.08 14.89
N ARG A 635 -30.38 -4.40 15.89
CA ARG A 635 -31.09 -3.56 16.85
C ARG A 635 -31.51 -2.18 16.32
N GLY A 636 -31.04 -1.78 15.13
CA GLY A 636 -31.40 -0.53 14.47
C GLY A 636 -30.44 0.65 14.70
N TYR A 637 -29.29 0.44 15.34
CA TYR A 637 -28.23 1.43 15.53
C TYR A 637 -27.26 1.42 14.35
N LEU A 638 -27.74 1.87 13.19
CA LEU A 638 -27.02 1.69 11.93
C LEU A 638 -25.66 2.41 11.89
N GLY A 639 -25.57 3.66 12.36
CA GLY A 639 -24.30 4.41 12.31
C GLY A 639 -23.18 3.73 13.10
N MET A 640 -23.47 3.27 14.32
CA MET A 640 -22.52 2.49 15.12
C MET A 640 -22.20 1.15 14.46
N GLY A 641 -23.20 0.50 13.84
CA GLY A 641 -23.01 -0.75 13.13
C GLY A 641 -22.04 -0.62 11.94
N LEU A 642 -22.26 0.36 11.07
CA LEU A 642 -21.40 0.61 9.90
C LEU A 642 -19.99 1.04 10.32
N PHE A 643 -19.87 1.92 11.33
CA PHE A 643 -18.56 2.29 11.88
C PHE A 643 -17.82 1.07 12.43
N SER A 644 -18.51 0.20 13.19
CA SER A 644 -17.88 -1.01 13.71
C SER A 644 -17.45 -1.98 12.62
N ILE A 645 -18.26 -2.18 11.58
CA ILE A 645 -17.90 -3.03 10.43
C ILE A 645 -16.70 -2.44 9.68
N GLY A 646 -16.75 -1.15 9.33
CA GLY A 646 -15.70 -0.48 8.59
C GLY A 646 -14.38 -0.47 9.35
N PHE A 647 -14.44 -0.11 10.65
CA PHE A 647 -13.28 -0.24 11.54
C PHE A 647 -12.80 -1.67 11.54
N THR A 648 -13.68 -2.68 11.65
CA THR A 648 -13.33 -4.11 11.58
C THR A 648 -12.68 -4.57 10.28
N TYR A 649 -12.89 -3.88 9.17
CA TYR A 649 -12.16 -4.17 7.95
C TYR A 649 -10.80 -3.48 7.88
N VAL A 650 -10.61 -2.30 8.47
CA VAL A 650 -9.31 -1.61 8.49
C VAL A 650 -8.22 -2.55 9.00
N GLY A 651 -8.39 -3.15 10.16
CA GLY A 651 -7.39 -4.02 10.79
C GLY A 651 -7.32 -5.41 10.21
N ILE A 652 -8.42 -6.00 9.72
CA ILE A 652 -8.35 -7.26 8.96
C ILE A 652 -7.50 -7.06 7.70
N LEU A 653 -7.72 -5.96 6.97
CA LEU A 653 -7.02 -5.68 5.72
C LEU A 653 -5.57 -5.26 5.95
N LEU A 654 -5.30 -4.42 6.96
CA LEU A 654 -3.94 -4.08 7.36
C LEU A 654 -3.19 -5.30 7.88
N TRP A 655 -3.88 -6.24 8.54
CA TRP A 655 -3.27 -7.51 8.93
C TRP A 655 -2.96 -8.38 7.71
N TYR A 656 -3.97 -8.68 6.89
CA TYR A 656 -3.85 -9.61 5.77
C TYR A 656 -2.82 -9.16 4.73
N ASN A 657 -2.73 -7.86 4.47
CA ASN A 657 -1.78 -7.29 3.50
C ASN A 657 -0.49 -6.80 4.16
N ASN A 658 -0.18 -7.19 5.40
CA ASN A 658 1.02 -6.73 6.12
C ASN A 658 1.18 -5.20 6.19
N GLY A 659 0.07 -4.47 6.10
CA GLY A 659 -0.03 -3.01 6.13
C GLY A 659 0.05 -2.31 4.77
N VAL A 660 0.31 -3.04 3.66
CA VAL A 660 0.54 -2.45 2.33
C VAL A 660 -0.09 -3.33 1.23
N PHE A 661 -0.92 -2.74 0.38
CA PHE A 661 -1.53 -3.41 -0.77
C PHE A 661 -0.60 -3.47 -1.98
N VAL A 662 0.18 -2.41 -2.19
CA VAL A 662 1.15 -2.30 -3.30
C VAL A 662 2.54 -2.13 -2.69
N PRO A 663 3.37 -3.19 -2.67
CA PRO A 663 4.74 -3.09 -2.15
C PRO A 663 5.60 -2.23 -3.10
N GLN A 664 6.64 -1.59 -2.55
CA GLN A 664 7.61 -0.80 -3.33
C GLN A 664 8.32 -1.62 -4.43
N MET A 665 8.43 -2.94 -4.26
CA MET A 665 8.81 -3.88 -5.31
C MET A 665 7.92 -5.13 -5.26
N PRO A 666 7.12 -5.42 -6.31
CA PRO A 666 6.21 -6.58 -6.33
C PRO A 666 6.92 -7.95 -6.34
N HIS A 667 8.15 -8.00 -6.83
CA HIS A 667 8.85 -9.26 -7.15
C HIS A 667 9.75 -9.79 -6.03
N LEU A 668 10.14 -8.92 -5.09
CA LEU A 668 10.79 -9.35 -3.85
C LEU A 668 9.68 -9.56 -2.83
N ASN A 669 9.07 -10.74 -2.91
CA ASN A 669 8.16 -11.23 -1.88
C ASN A 669 8.99 -11.32 -0.59
N TYR A 670 8.99 -10.24 0.20
CA TYR A 670 9.61 -10.20 1.52
C TYR A 670 8.81 -11.15 2.40
N GLY A 671 9.17 -12.43 2.32
CA GLY A 671 8.75 -13.46 3.24
C GLY A 671 8.99 -12.95 4.65
N ASP A 672 7.90 -12.78 5.37
CA ASP A 672 7.77 -12.35 6.75
C ASP A 672 8.59 -11.09 7.13
N TYR A 673 7.90 -9.95 7.06
CA TYR A 673 8.02 -8.93 8.11
C TYR A 673 7.89 -9.65 9.49
N PRO A 674 8.32 -9.10 10.64
CA PRO A 674 7.93 -9.67 11.92
C PRO A 674 6.40 -9.50 12.12
N ASP A 675 5.64 -10.40 11.50
CA ASP A 675 4.18 -10.43 11.44
C ASP A 675 3.61 -10.41 12.85
N SER A 676 4.28 -11.03 13.81
CA SER A 676 3.84 -11.18 15.20
C SER A 676 3.68 -9.86 15.97
N ILE A 677 4.40 -8.78 15.62
CA ILE A 677 4.46 -7.60 16.50
C ILE A 677 3.53 -6.47 16.05
N ARG A 678 3.42 -6.22 14.74
CA ARG A 678 2.33 -5.40 14.18
C ARG A 678 0.98 -6.03 14.49
N LEU A 679 0.90 -7.36 14.43
CA LEU A 679 -0.26 -8.14 14.86
C LEU A 679 -0.55 -8.06 16.34
N ALA A 680 0.46 -8.04 17.21
CA ALA A 680 0.22 -7.92 18.64
C ALA A 680 -0.35 -6.53 18.99
N MET A 681 0.20 -5.45 18.41
CA MET A 681 -0.29 -4.08 18.67
C MET A 681 -1.69 -3.84 18.07
N LEU A 682 -1.89 -4.22 16.80
CA LEU A 682 -3.21 -4.17 16.17
C LEU A 682 -4.16 -5.10 16.93
N GLY A 683 -3.76 -6.35 17.20
CA GLY A 683 -4.57 -7.34 17.92
C GLY A 683 -5.03 -6.90 19.31
N VAL A 684 -4.21 -6.15 20.08
CA VAL A 684 -4.63 -5.61 21.38
C VAL A 684 -5.64 -4.48 21.22
N ILE A 685 -5.36 -3.49 20.36
CA ILE A 685 -6.30 -2.39 20.07
C ILE A 685 -7.63 -2.95 19.57
N TRP A 686 -7.56 -3.97 18.74
CA TRP A 686 -8.68 -4.66 18.13
C TRP A 686 -9.43 -5.57 19.08
N GLY A 687 -8.72 -6.26 19.97
CA GLY A 687 -9.31 -7.06 21.04
C GLY A 687 -10.08 -6.17 22.02
N ILE A 688 -9.50 -5.03 22.42
CA ILE A 688 -10.17 -4.03 23.28
C ILE A 688 -11.41 -3.45 22.57
N PHE A 689 -11.26 -3.07 21.30
CA PHE A 689 -12.37 -2.60 20.48
C PHE A 689 -13.48 -3.64 20.37
N TYR A 690 -13.13 -4.88 20.03
CA TYR A 690 -14.07 -6.00 19.88
C TYR A 690 -14.84 -6.26 21.18
N ILE A 691 -14.13 -6.36 22.32
CA ILE A 691 -14.75 -6.57 23.63
C ILE A 691 -15.69 -5.41 23.98
N THR A 692 -15.28 -4.17 23.72
CA THR A 692 -16.07 -2.97 24.01
C THR A 692 -17.32 -2.90 23.15
N VAL A 693 -17.20 -3.13 21.84
CA VAL A 693 -18.31 -3.14 20.88
C VAL A 693 -19.27 -4.29 21.17
N PHE A 694 -18.76 -5.48 21.45
CA PHE A 694 -19.57 -6.65 21.80
C PHE A 694 -20.35 -6.43 23.10
N HIS A 695 -19.67 -5.94 24.15
CA HIS A 695 -20.30 -5.63 25.43
C HIS A 695 -21.39 -4.56 25.27
N ASN A 696 -21.09 -3.48 24.55
CA ASN A 696 -22.05 -2.41 24.31
C ASN A 696 -23.26 -2.90 23.49
N ALA A 697 -23.05 -3.71 22.45
CA ALA A 697 -24.12 -4.29 21.65
C ALA A 697 -25.11 -5.12 22.48
N THR A 698 -24.60 -5.86 23.48
CA THR A 698 -25.44 -6.70 24.36
C THR A 698 -26.22 -5.91 25.40
N LYS A 699 -25.80 -4.68 25.71
CA LYS A 699 -26.45 -3.76 26.63
C LYS A 699 -27.48 -2.83 25.95
N ILE A 700 -27.57 -2.87 24.63
CA ILE A 700 -28.55 -2.08 23.87
C ILE A 700 -29.97 -2.48 24.30
N ARG A 701 -30.63 -1.56 25.02
CA ARG A 701 -32.05 -1.67 25.31
C ARG A 701 -32.81 -1.54 23.98
N PRO A 702 -33.86 -2.35 23.75
CA PRO A 702 -34.71 -2.14 22.58
C PRO A 702 -35.22 -0.69 22.59
N GLN A 703 -35.24 -0.04 21.42
CA GLN A 703 -35.99 1.22 21.30
C GLN A 703 -37.41 0.95 21.83
N PRO A 704 -37.92 1.76 22.78
CA PRO A 704 -39.27 1.58 23.26
C PRO A 704 -40.20 1.65 22.05
N LEU A 705 -41.12 0.67 21.94
CA LEU A 705 -42.16 0.70 20.93
C LEU A 705 -42.81 2.09 21.00
N LYS A 706 -42.70 2.88 19.92
CA LYS A 706 -43.60 4.02 19.75
C LYS A 706 -44.99 3.39 19.88
N LYS A 707 -45.73 3.77 20.93
CA LYS A 707 -47.18 3.62 20.91
C LYS A 707 -47.62 4.39 19.68
N GLU A 708 -47.88 3.69 18.58
CA GLU A 708 -48.72 4.27 17.55
C GLU A 708 -50.01 4.59 18.28
N THR A 709 -50.21 5.88 18.56
CA THR A 709 -51.52 6.44 18.84
C THR A 709 -52.38 5.97 17.68
N VAL A 710 -53.18 4.94 17.93
CA VAL A 710 -54.32 4.61 17.10
C VAL A 710 -55.10 5.91 17.06
N VAL A 711 -55.11 6.56 15.90
CA VAL A 711 -56.09 7.59 15.60
C VAL A 711 -57.42 6.88 15.80
N GLU A 712 -58.15 7.27 16.84
CA GLU A 712 -59.54 6.86 17.04
C GLU A 712 -60.27 7.23 15.75
N GLU A 713 -60.59 6.24 14.91
CA GLU A 713 -61.70 6.37 13.98
C GLU A 713 -62.94 6.48 14.86
N GLU A 714 -63.28 7.71 15.22
CA GLU A 714 -64.57 8.06 15.79
C GLU A 714 -65.66 7.50 14.87
N SER A 715 -66.49 6.67 15.49
CA SER A 715 -67.73 6.13 14.97
C SER A 715 -68.65 7.25 14.48
N TYR A 716 -68.79 7.42 13.17
CA TYR A 716 -70.01 7.99 12.60
C TYR A 716 -71.10 6.92 12.60
N LEU A 717 -71.73 6.74 13.76
CA LEU A 717 -73.09 6.22 13.90
C LEU A 717 -73.93 7.39 14.41
N GLY A 718 -74.29 8.30 13.50
CA GLY A 718 -75.39 9.24 13.71
C GLY A 718 -76.69 8.48 13.49
N LEU A 719 -77.34 8.12 14.59
CA LEU A 719 -78.77 7.88 14.63
C LEU A 719 -79.44 9.25 14.74
N ASP A 720 -80.12 9.69 13.68
CA ASP A 720 -81.20 10.66 13.77
C ASP A 720 -82.52 9.89 13.53
N GLU A 721 -83.31 9.75 14.59
CA GLU A 721 -84.77 9.58 14.51
C GLU A 721 -85.40 10.82 15.19
N GLU A 722 -86.45 11.31 14.53
CA GLU A 722 -87.35 12.46 14.82
C GLU A 722 -86.95 13.85 14.31
#